data_AF-A0A8T9C1I7-F1
#
_entry.id   AF-A0A8T9C1I7-F1
#
_cell.length_a   1.000
_cell.length_b   1.000
_cell.length_c   1.000
_cell.angle_alpha   90.00
_cell.angle_beta   90.00
_cell.angle_gamma   90.00
#
_symmetry.space_group_name_H-M   'P 1'
#
loop_
_entity.id
_entity.type
_entity.pdbx_description
1 polymer ?
#
loop_
_entity_poly.entity_id
_entity_poly.type
_entity_poly.pdbx_seq_one_letter_code
_entity_poly.pdbx_strand_id
1 'polypeptide(L)'
;MVMVMKGLIPAPKGRVRTAVGHKYLEALQNKVNGDSDTSSSPSPSAEQKSPSLNLLILGITSGTAMDDIDFALCRFTQEEPEAPLCLEIVQYDSVVMPSKIRTDVLSMLREDAAPPSMLSQMDAEMGHTFANAIHIFAHKHGIAVDDIDLIGSGGQLITLTGTPARGQHRSNMCLGEGAVISAKTGVTTVSDYRTAEQAVGRQGAPLFAYLVGLLLHHPTRLQICITIGGISTVCFIPADNKGGIDAMYDWDTGPGTSMIDSAFRQFGLDPATDQSSHLQGGQICHEVVEELLAHDEYLKTRPPKTTAREIYGDAMAMRIVTMCNFRGCSAADTIATMARFTSASIAQQMLLFGPGREAINNADIVVDGRGMANPQLIFDLQGEFPSARFGSFDKTGIPSNAKKAVGFAMQAMEALLGRALPVPTNADVRRPNTITGKLAPGLRWREVIEKSVQFGGAGRGWEGSHQHHQYNLPTQIAGIMFNILFKYAFLSTFTGLVFCATLIGLLTTSFFQAHVVYLHKIQMTWFKDLDVPEMFGFLYNQVTPFSIKAPGGSELYAWHILPVELYRKHEEVLLSEPSGFVLDITTRHAFKLLRDDPDARLVIHMHGAAGTVGSGYRVPNYQALSGGQPAKIHVLTFDYRGFGRSQGTPSERGLILDALTVIDWATDIAGIPSSRILIFGQSLGTAVSLAVSERLAIQSPPVVFAGTILVAPFVDVMTLMSTYRIAGTIPLLSPLASFPRLFNYLGAFVRDKWSSKDRVANYIQANEANGEKYRLTLIHAEDDYDIPWHHTQQLYWHAVNATVPSGVTYDDLELSKLEEKTDLGAAGSFMERRTENGVIREEILKHGLHDVIMGYPIISMAVMRIFTAADPSFR
;
A
#
# COMPACT_ATOMS: atom_id res chain seq x y z
N MET A 1 -25.50 -11.21 -32.14
CA MET A 1 -25.25 -12.64 -32.35
C MET A 1 -24.07 -13.02 -31.46
N VAL A 2 -24.36 -13.63 -30.31
CA VAL A 2 -23.43 -13.83 -29.20
C VAL A 2 -22.60 -15.08 -29.47
N MET A 3 -21.29 -14.93 -29.64
CA MET A 3 -20.36 -16.07 -29.74
C MET A 3 -19.64 -16.23 -28.40
N VAL A 4 -20.07 -17.23 -27.64
CA VAL A 4 -19.45 -17.67 -26.39
C VAL A 4 -18.13 -18.36 -26.73
N MET A 5 -16.99 -17.78 -26.34
CA MET A 5 -15.69 -18.46 -26.40
C MET A 5 -15.52 -19.35 -25.16
N LYS A 6 -15.76 -20.65 -25.35
CA LYS A 6 -15.18 -21.73 -24.54
C LYS A 6 -13.81 -22.08 -25.13
N GLY A 7 -12.77 -22.10 -24.31
CA GLY A 7 -11.48 -22.70 -24.70
C GLY A 7 -10.28 -22.13 -23.96
N LEU A 8 -10.01 -22.64 -22.75
CA LEU A 8 -8.68 -22.59 -22.16
C LEU A 8 -7.71 -23.33 -23.08
N ILE A 9 -6.71 -22.63 -23.62
CA ILE A 9 -5.58 -23.24 -24.33
C ILE A 9 -4.77 -24.03 -23.28
N PRO A 10 -4.59 -25.35 -23.41
CA PRO A 10 -3.77 -26.11 -22.48
C PRO A 10 -2.29 -25.76 -22.67
N ALA A 11 -1.56 -25.64 -21.56
CA ALA A 11 -0.10 -25.54 -21.58
C ALA A 11 0.53 -26.73 -22.35
N PRO A 12 1.62 -26.53 -23.11
CA PRO A 12 2.28 -27.63 -23.79
C PRO A 12 2.88 -28.58 -22.75
N LYS A 13 2.31 -29.80 -22.69
CA LYS A 13 2.97 -30.97 -22.09
C LYS A 13 4.06 -31.43 -23.05
N GLY A 14 5.33 -31.27 -22.68
CA GLY A 14 6.41 -31.89 -23.43
C GLY A 14 7.78 -31.37 -23.06
N ARG A 15 8.59 -32.24 -22.43
CA ARG A 15 10.05 -32.09 -22.35
C ARG A 15 10.61 -31.87 -23.76
N VAL A 16 11.19 -30.70 -24.02
CA VAL A 16 12.13 -30.54 -25.13
C VAL A 16 13.53 -30.53 -24.54
N ARG A 17 14.16 -31.70 -24.54
CA ARG A 17 15.63 -31.78 -24.47
C ARG A 17 16.14 -31.19 -25.79
N THR A 18 16.65 -29.97 -25.76
CA THR A 18 17.23 -29.34 -26.94
C THR A 18 18.47 -30.13 -27.39
N ALA A 19 18.75 -30.14 -28.69
CA ALA A 19 19.96 -30.76 -29.26
C ALA A 19 21.25 -30.20 -28.62
N VAL A 20 21.20 -28.97 -28.10
CA VAL A 20 22.27 -28.29 -27.35
C VAL A 20 22.50 -28.93 -25.98
N GLY A 21 21.43 -29.37 -25.30
CA GLY A 21 21.54 -30.12 -24.03
C GLY A 21 22.24 -31.47 -24.20
N HIS A 22 22.07 -32.11 -25.37
CA HIS A 22 22.79 -33.34 -25.73
C HIS A 22 24.29 -33.08 -25.97
N LYS A 23 24.66 -32.05 -26.76
CA LYS A 23 26.06 -31.69 -27.00
C LYS A 23 26.81 -31.30 -25.72
N TYR A 24 26.13 -30.65 -24.77
CA TYR A 24 26.71 -30.29 -23.47
C TYR A 24 26.94 -31.52 -22.56
N LEU A 25 26.01 -32.49 -22.57
CA LEU A 25 26.17 -33.76 -21.87
C LEU A 25 27.27 -34.63 -22.49
N GLU A 26 27.37 -34.65 -23.82
CA GLU A 26 28.46 -35.32 -24.55
C GLU A 26 29.81 -34.68 -24.27
N ALA A 27 29.91 -33.34 -24.25
CA ALA A 27 31.14 -32.64 -23.91
C ALA A 27 31.57 -32.87 -22.45
N LEU A 28 30.62 -32.99 -21.52
CA LEU A 28 30.88 -33.36 -20.13
C LEU A 28 31.29 -34.83 -19.98
N GLN A 29 30.65 -35.74 -20.72
CA GLN A 29 31.04 -37.16 -20.74
C GLN A 29 32.42 -37.38 -21.37
N ASN A 30 32.74 -36.64 -22.43
CA ASN A 30 34.06 -36.68 -23.07
C ASN A 30 35.17 -36.07 -22.18
N LYS A 31 34.84 -35.12 -21.29
CA LYS A 31 35.79 -34.60 -20.28
C LYS A 31 36.00 -35.55 -19.10
N VAL A 32 35.05 -36.44 -18.82
CA VAL A 32 35.10 -37.39 -17.69
C VAL A 32 35.73 -38.73 -18.09
N ASN A 33 35.62 -39.14 -19.35
CA ASN A 33 36.17 -40.39 -19.89
C ASN A 33 37.52 -40.20 -20.60
N GLY A 34 38.42 -39.40 -20.04
CA GLY A 34 39.60 -38.91 -20.75
C GLY A 34 40.47 -39.97 -21.45
N ASP A 35 41.11 -39.57 -22.55
CA ASP A 35 42.47 -39.99 -22.83
C ASP A 35 43.21 -38.99 -23.72
N SER A 36 44.51 -38.94 -23.48
CA SER A 36 45.52 -38.11 -24.12
C SER A 36 45.62 -38.36 -25.62
N ASP A 37 45.57 -37.29 -26.41
CA ASP A 37 46.30 -37.26 -27.68
C ASP A 37 46.92 -35.89 -27.93
N THR A 38 48.25 -35.88 -27.87
CA THR A 38 49.12 -34.81 -28.33
C THR A 38 49.17 -34.78 -29.85
N SER A 39 48.70 -33.72 -30.50
CA SER A 39 49.32 -33.27 -31.77
C SER A 39 48.97 -31.83 -32.17
N SER A 40 50.03 -31.10 -32.51
CA SER A 40 50.11 -29.87 -33.32
C SER A 40 49.27 -28.66 -32.92
N SER A 41 49.94 -27.70 -32.29
CA SER A 41 49.63 -26.27 -32.36
C SER A 41 49.67 -25.78 -33.82
N PRO A 42 48.60 -25.15 -34.35
CA PRO A 42 48.72 -24.27 -35.49
C PRO A 42 49.25 -22.91 -35.04
N SER A 43 50.13 -22.34 -35.86
CA SER A 43 50.68 -20.99 -35.78
C SER A 43 49.61 -19.90 -35.66
N PRO A 44 49.90 -18.76 -35.00
CA PRO A 44 48.97 -17.66 -34.86
C PRO A 44 48.91 -16.86 -36.17
N SER A 45 47.98 -17.23 -37.06
CA SER A 45 47.73 -16.46 -38.28
C SER A 45 46.25 -16.46 -38.63
N ALA A 46 45.49 -15.66 -37.88
CA ALA A 46 44.29 -14.91 -38.28
C ALA A 46 43.74 -14.28 -37.00
N GLU A 47 43.71 -12.95 -36.88
CA GLU A 47 42.84 -12.30 -35.91
C GLU A 47 41.41 -12.75 -36.21
N GLN A 48 40.91 -13.72 -35.44
CA GLN A 48 39.51 -14.11 -35.46
C GLN A 48 38.72 -12.91 -34.96
N LYS A 49 38.20 -12.10 -35.88
CA LYS A 49 37.27 -11.02 -35.56
C LYS A 49 36.13 -11.61 -34.72
N SER A 50 35.89 -11.03 -33.54
CA SER A 50 34.72 -11.33 -32.73
C SER A 50 33.47 -11.21 -33.60
N PRO A 51 32.50 -12.14 -33.51
CA PRO A 51 31.27 -12.03 -34.29
C PRO A 51 30.48 -10.79 -33.88
N SER A 52 29.86 -10.14 -34.87
CA SER A 52 29.02 -8.95 -34.68
C SER A 52 27.79 -9.24 -33.83
N LEU A 53 27.32 -8.23 -33.08
CA LEU A 53 26.06 -8.28 -32.35
C LEU A 53 24.88 -8.25 -33.32
N ASN A 54 23.90 -9.14 -33.13
CA ASN A 54 22.59 -9.07 -33.75
C ASN A 54 21.55 -9.66 -32.79
N LEU A 55 20.75 -8.80 -32.19
CA LEU A 55 19.74 -9.17 -31.20
C LEU A 55 18.38 -8.62 -31.60
N LEU A 56 17.36 -9.48 -31.53
CA LEU A 56 15.97 -9.09 -31.68
C LEU A 56 15.33 -9.00 -30.28
N ILE A 57 14.98 -7.78 -29.86
CA ILE A 57 14.58 -7.50 -28.48
C ILE A 57 13.21 -6.82 -28.47
N LEU A 58 12.29 -7.37 -27.67
CA LEU A 58 11.00 -6.76 -27.45
C LEU A 58 11.02 -5.89 -26.19
N GLY A 59 10.90 -4.59 -26.35
CA GLY A 59 10.66 -3.66 -25.25
C GLY A 59 9.18 -3.55 -24.93
N ILE A 60 8.85 -3.54 -23.64
CA ILE A 60 7.47 -3.38 -23.14
C ILE A 60 7.42 -2.39 -21.98
N THR A 61 6.35 -1.62 -21.88
CA THR A 61 6.09 -0.75 -20.73
C THR A 61 4.61 -0.39 -20.62
N SER A 62 4.17 0.00 -19.43
CA SER A 62 2.88 0.67 -19.25
C SER A 62 3.10 2.03 -18.59
N GLY A 63 2.47 3.06 -19.14
CA GLY A 63 2.52 4.41 -18.61
C GLY A 63 1.84 4.55 -17.24
N THR A 64 2.05 5.69 -16.58
CA THR A 64 1.42 6.00 -15.27
C THR A 64 -0.10 6.15 -15.33
N ALA A 65 -0.67 6.33 -16.53
CA ALA A 65 -2.12 6.36 -16.73
C ALA A 65 -2.75 4.96 -16.91
N MET A 66 -1.92 3.94 -17.18
CA MET A 66 -2.33 2.54 -17.27
C MET A 66 -3.41 2.24 -18.31
N ASP A 67 -3.45 3.00 -19.41
CA ASP A 67 -4.45 2.83 -20.46
C ASP A 67 -4.05 1.69 -21.40
N ASP A 68 -2.77 1.64 -21.77
CA ASP A 68 -2.20 0.70 -22.72
C ASP A 68 -0.85 0.16 -22.25
N ILE A 69 -0.49 -1.00 -22.78
CA ILE A 69 0.84 -1.60 -22.73
C ILE A 69 1.49 -1.35 -24.09
N ASP A 70 2.57 -0.57 -24.09
CA ASP A 70 3.31 -0.17 -25.29
C ASP A 70 4.39 -1.20 -25.63
N PHE A 71 4.51 -1.55 -26.91
CA PHE A 71 5.45 -2.53 -27.45
C PHE A 71 6.35 -1.92 -28.52
N ALA A 72 7.63 -2.30 -28.50
CA ALA A 72 8.55 -2.06 -29.61
C ALA A 72 9.48 -3.27 -29.78
N LEU A 73 9.34 -3.97 -30.89
CA LEU A 73 10.27 -5.01 -31.34
C LEU A 73 11.40 -4.33 -32.11
N CYS A 74 12.59 -4.38 -31.54
CA CYS A 74 13.77 -3.71 -32.06
C CYS A 74 14.84 -4.72 -32.45
N ARG A 75 15.47 -4.49 -33.61
CA ARG A 75 16.71 -5.17 -33.98
C ARG A 75 17.88 -4.25 -33.66
N PHE A 76 18.79 -4.76 -32.83
CA PHE A 76 20.04 -4.09 -32.50
C PHE A 76 21.20 -4.82 -33.17
N THR A 77 21.99 -4.10 -33.94
CA THR A 77 23.20 -4.62 -34.57
C THR A 77 24.41 -3.74 -34.29
N GLN A 78 25.56 -4.36 -34.10
CA GLN A 78 26.82 -3.66 -33.82
C GLN A 78 27.98 -4.52 -34.31
N GLU A 79 28.89 -3.99 -35.13
CA GLU A 79 29.98 -4.78 -35.71
C GLU A 79 31.01 -5.21 -34.65
N GLU A 80 31.42 -4.28 -33.78
CA GLU A 80 32.34 -4.46 -32.66
C GLU A 80 31.98 -3.48 -31.53
N PRO A 81 32.45 -3.67 -30.28
CA PRO A 81 32.01 -2.87 -29.12
C PRO A 81 32.14 -1.35 -29.29
N GLU A 82 33.14 -0.89 -30.04
CA GLU A 82 33.44 0.52 -30.32
C GLU A 82 32.73 1.07 -31.58
N ALA A 83 32.14 0.21 -32.41
CA ALA A 83 31.42 0.64 -33.61
C ALA A 83 30.07 1.29 -33.26
N PRO A 84 29.49 2.13 -34.14
CA PRO A 84 28.15 2.66 -33.95
C PRO A 84 27.09 1.56 -33.75
N LEU A 85 26.18 1.76 -32.80
CA LEU A 85 25.02 0.89 -32.61
C LEU A 85 23.95 1.22 -33.67
N CYS A 86 23.52 0.23 -34.42
CA CYS A 86 22.40 0.35 -35.35
C CYS A 86 21.12 -0.19 -34.71
N LEU A 87 20.10 0.68 -34.62
CA LEU A 87 18.76 0.37 -34.14
C LEU A 87 17.78 0.40 -35.32
N GLU A 88 17.05 -0.69 -35.50
CA GLU A 88 15.91 -0.78 -36.41
C GLU A 88 14.65 -1.15 -35.62
N ILE A 89 13.56 -0.37 -35.78
CA ILE A 89 12.25 -0.75 -35.24
C ILE A 89 11.60 -1.69 -36.24
N VAL A 90 11.53 -2.97 -35.89
CA VAL A 90 10.89 -4.01 -36.72
C VAL A 90 9.39 -3.87 -36.65
N GLN A 91 8.85 -3.66 -35.44
CA GLN A 91 7.43 -3.42 -35.24
C GLN A 91 7.17 -2.68 -33.92
N TYR A 92 6.11 -1.87 -33.87
CA TYR A 92 5.62 -1.26 -32.64
C TYR A 92 4.09 -1.22 -32.64
N ASP A 93 3.49 -1.28 -31.46
CA ASP A 93 2.04 -1.24 -31.28
C ASP A 93 1.71 -1.07 -29.79
N SER A 94 0.42 -0.98 -29.47
CA SER A 94 -0.04 -1.07 -28.09
C SER A 94 -1.15 -2.09 -27.92
N VAL A 95 -1.31 -2.58 -26.70
CA VAL A 95 -2.42 -3.44 -26.29
C VAL A 95 -3.10 -2.81 -25.08
N VAL A 96 -4.43 -2.67 -25.14
CA VAL A 96 -5.22 -2.06 -24.07
C VAL A 96 -5.02 -2.82 -22.76
N MET A 97 -4.75 -2.07 -21.69
CA MET A 97 -4.63 -2.63 -20.34
C MET A 97 -5.99 -3.19 -19.89
N PRO A 98 -6.07 -4.44 -19.40
CA PRO A 98 -7.32 -4.98 -18.86
C PRO A 98 -7.91 -4.10 -17.75
N SER A 99 -9.22 -3.83 -17.83
CA SER A 99 -9.88 -2.90 -16.92
C SER A 99 -9.78 -3.30 -15.46
N LYS A 100 -9.84 -4.60 -15.14
CA LYS A 100 -9.76 -5.12 -13.77
C LYS A 100 -8.45 -4.70 -13.07
N ILE A 101 -7.30 -5.11 -13.61
CA ILE A 101 -5.99 -4.81 -13.00
C ILE A 101 -5.72 -3.30 -12.97
N ARG A 102 -6.20 -2.57 -14.00
CA ARG A 102 -6.16 -1.10 -14.01
C ARG A 102 -6.94 -0.54 -12.83
N THR A 103 -8.21 -0.93 -12.65
CA THR A 103 -9.05 -0.47 -11.54
C THR A 103 -8.45 -0.81 -10.18
N ASP A 104 -7.94 -2.04 -10.01
CA ASP A 104 -7.37 -2.51 -8.75
C ASP A 104 -6.11 -1.69 -8.37
N VAL A 105 -5.21 -1.46 -9.33
CA VAL A 105 -4.03 -0.60 -9.12
C VAL A 105 -4.41 0.85 -8.83
N LEU A 106 -5.39 1.40 -9.56
CA LEU A 106 -5.85 2.77 -9.34
C LEU A 106 -6.56 2.95 -7.99
N SER A 107 -7.27 1.93 -7.49
CA SER A 107 -7.86 1.98 -6.13
C SER A 107 -6.77 1.97 -5.07
N MET A 108 -5.81 1.06 -5.19
CA MET A 108 -4.67 0.95 -4.28
C MET A 108 -3.90 2.28 -4.16
N LEU A 109 -3.60 2.92 -5.29
CA LEU A 109 -2.91 4.22 -5.33
C LEU A 109 -3.72 5.36 -4.70
N ARG A 110 -5.05 5.28 -4.73
CA ARG A 110 -5.93 6.31 -4.16
C ARG A 110 -6.06 6.17 -2.65
N GLU A 111 -6.10 4.94 -2.17
CA GLU A 111 -6.27 4.60 -0.75
C GLU A 111 -4.95 4.64 0.02
N ASP A 112 -3.81 4.64 -0.69
CA ASP A 112 -2.46 4.50 -0.13
C ASP A 112 -2.35 3.29 0.83
N ALA A 113 -3.07 2.22 0.50
CA ALA A 113 -3.22 1.03 1.32
C ALA A 113 -3.17 -0.22 0.44
N ALA A 114 -2.22 -1.11 0.74
CA ALA A 114 -2.07 -2.39 0.07
C ALA A 114 -1.50 -3.44 1.04
N PRO A 115 -2.26 -4.48 1.43
CA PRO A 115 -1.70 -5.56 2.23
C PRO A 115 -0.61 -6.29 1.42
N PRO A 116 0.46 -6.82 2.04
CA PRO A 116 1.56 -7.48 1.32
C PRO A 116 1.11 -8.63 0.41
N SER A 117 0.04 -9.34 0.78
CA SER A 117 -0.57 -10.39 -0.05
C SER A 117 -1.15 -9.83 -1.36
N MET A 118 -1.80 -8.68 -1.32
CA MET A 118 -2.34 -8.00 -2.50
C MET A 118 -1.20 -7.54 -3.41
N LEU A 119 -0.16 -6.90 -2.88
CA LEU A 119 1.01 -6.49 -3.67
C LEU A 119 1.67 -7.69 -4.36
N SER A 120 1.85 -8.80 -3.64
CA SER A 120 2.40 -10.04 -4.19
C SER A 120 1.53 -10.63 -5.30
N GLN A 121 0.20 -10.64 -5.14
CA GLN A 121 -0.71 -11.13 -6.17
C GLN A 121 -0.74 -10.21 -7.39
N MET A 122 -0.77 -8.89 -7.19
CA MET A 122 -0.81 -7.90 -8.26
C MET A 122 0.48 -7.89 -9.08
N ASP A 123 1.64 -8.09 -8.46
CA ASP A 123 2.90 -8.20 -9.19
C ASP A 123 2.92 -9.41 -10.15
N ALA A 124 2.45 -10.56 -9.66
CA ALA A 124 2.30 -11.77 -10.46
C ALA A 124 1.22 -11.60 -11.55
N GLU A 125 0.06 -11.01 -11.22
CA GLU A 125 -1.04 -10.74 -12.15
C GLU A 125 -0.61 -9.78 -13.26
N MET A 126 0.17 -8.74 -12.93
CA MET A 126 0.76 -7.83 -13.91
C MET A 126 1.75 -8.56 -14.82
N GLY A 127 2.58 -9.44 -14.26
CA GLY A 127 3.48 -10.29 -15.04
C GLY A 127 2.72 -11.22 -16.01
N HIS A 128 1.62 -11.82 -15.57
CA HIS A 128 0.73 -12.60 -16.42
C HIS A 128 0.07 -11.75 -17.51
N THR A 129 -0.37 -10.54 -17.16
CA THR A 129 -0.99 -9.59 -18.07
C THR A 129 -0.03 -9.19 -19.19
N PHE A 130 1.21 -8.85 -18.83
CA PHE A 130 2.25 -8.52 -19.80
C PHE A 130 2.59 -9.70 -20.70
N ALA A 131 2.75 -10.91 -20.14
CA ALA A 131 3.01 -12.11 -20.94
C ALA A 131 1.88 -12.39 -21.95
N ASN A 132 0.62 -12.27 -21.53
CA ASN A 132 -0.52 -12.43 -22.42
C ASN A 132 -0.55 -11.36 -23.50
N ALA A 133 -0.25 -10.11 -23.15
CA ALA A 133 -0.19 -9.00 -24.10
C ALA A 133 0.95 -9.17 -25.13
N ILE A 134 2.09 -9.74 -24.73
CA ILE A 134 3.17 -10.14 -25.66
C ILE A 134 2.66 -11.16 -26.69
N HIS A 135 1.94 -12.20 -26.24
CA HIS A 135 1.37 -13.20 -27.15
C HIS A 135 0.34 -12.61 -28.11
N ILE A 136 -0.48 -11.66 -27.63
CA ILE A 136 -1.45 -10.92 -28.47
C ILE A 136 -0.72 -10.08 -29.51
N PHE A 137 0.29 -9.29 -29.11
CA PHE A 137 1.12 -8.48 -30.00
C PHE A 137 1.79 -9.36 -31.07
N ALA A 138 2.44 -10.44 -30.64
CA ALA A 138 3.16 -11.36 -31.51
C ALA A 138 2.21 -12.03 -32.53
N HIS A 139 1.06 -12.52 -32.07
CA HIS A 139 0.05 -13.11 -32.94
C HIS A 139 -0.51 -12.08 -33.95
N LYS A 140 -0.82 -10.85 -33.49
CA LYS A 140 -1.36 -9.78 -34.36
C LYS A 140 -0.43 -9.46 -35.53
N HIS A 141 0.88 -9.52 -35.31
CA HIS A 141 1.89 -9.13 -36.29
C HIS A 141 2.62 -10.31 -36.93
N GLY A 142 2.17 -11.55 -36.68
CA GLY A 142 2.77 -12.76 -37.26
C GLY A 142 4.20 -13.04 -36.81
N ILE A 143 4.56 -12.59 -35.60
CA ILE A 143 5.90 -12.76 -35.01
C ILE A 143 5.90 -14.04 -34.18
N ALA A 144 6.89 -14.91 -34.40
CA ALA A 144 7.11 -16.04 -33.50
C ALA A 144 7.80 -15.54 -32.22
N VAL A 145 7.19 -15.78 -31.05
CA VAL A 145 7.77 -15.38 -29.76
C VAL A 145 9.15 -16.03 -29.54
N ASP A 146 9.35 -17.24 -30.06
CA ASP A 146 10.63 -17.96 -30.00
C ASP A 146 11.76 -17.27 -30.78
N ASP A 147 11.48 -16.35 -31.71
CA ASP A 147 12.51 -15.60 -32.43
C ASP A 147 13.08 -14.44 -31.59
N ILE A 148 12.37 -14.01 -30.55
CA ILE A 148 12.75 -12.89 -29.69
C ILE A 148 13.86 -13.34 -28.74
N ASP A 149 15.01 -12.69 -28.78
CA ASP A 149 16.17 -13.01 -27.94
C ASP A 149 15.98 -12.57 -26.49
N LEU A 150 15.44 -11.37 -26.30
CA LEU A 150 15.23 -10.74 -24.99
C LEU A 150 13.91 -9.98 -24.93
N ILE A 151 13.34 -9.90 -23.73
CA ILE A 151 12.29 -8.94 -23.39
C ILE A 151 12.86 -7.91 -22.42
N GLY A 152 12.72 -6.63 -22.73
CA GLY A 152 12.99 -5.54 -21.80
C GLY A 152 11.70 -5.00 -21.19
N SER A 153 11.40 -5.39 -19.96
CA SER A 153 10.18 -5.02 -19.25
C SER A 153 10.38 -3.80 -18.34
N GLY A 154 9.79 -2.68 -18.74
CA GLY A 154 9.74 -1.47 -17.92
C GLY A 154 8.85 -1.60 -16.68
N GLY A 155 7.97 -2.59 -16.63
CA GLY A 155 6.97 -2.75 -15.57
C GLY A 155 5.87 -1.69 -15.62
N GLN A 156 5.01 -1.73 -14.60
CA GLN A 156 4.07 -0.68 -14.24
C GLN A 156 4.58 0.05 -12.99
N LEU A 157 5.00 1.31 -13.13
CA LEU A 157 5.43 2.10 -11.98
C LEU A 157 4.23 2.41 -11.07
N ILE A 158 4.34 2.04 -9.80
CA ILE A 158 3.37 2.33 -8.74
C ILE A 158 3.84 3.51 -7.91
N THR A 159 5.05 3.41 -7.36
CA THR A 159 5.63 4.48 -6.54
C THR A 159 7.13 4.65 -6.79
N LEU A 160 7.61 5.89 -6.63
CA LEU A 160 9.02 6.26 -6.77
C LEU A 160 9.43 7.30 -5.72
N THR A 161 10.33 6.91 -4.82
CA THR A 161 11.00 7.80 -3.87
C THR A 161 12.45 8.03 -4.27
N GLY A 162 12.70 9.07 -5.08
CA GLY A 162 14.06 9.44 -5.53
C GLY A 162 14.87 10.22 -4.51
N THR A 163 14.21 11.09 -3.72
CA THR A 163 14.83 11.95 -2.71
C THR A 163 14.12 11.78 -1.36
N PRO A 164 14.45 10.72 -0.60
CA PRO A 164 13.76 10.40 0.65
C PRO A 164 14.06 11.41 1.76
N ALA A 165 13.14 11.54 2.72
CA ALA A 165 13.38 12.31 3.93
C ALA A 165 14.51 11.68 4.78
N ARG A 166 15.07 12.46 5.71
CA ARG A 166 16.14 11.99 6.59
C ARG A 166 15.67 10.76 7.39
N GLY A 167 16.43 9.67 7.30
CA GLY A 167 16.10 8.40 7.98
C GLY A 167 15.30 7.41 7.12
N GLN A 168 14.94 7.79 5.89
CA GLN A 168 14.35 6.91 4.89
C GLN A 168 15.35 6.55 3.80
N HIS A 169 15.02 5.53 2.99
CA HIS A 169 15.84 5.06 1.88
C HIS A 169 15.19 5.36 0.54
N ARG A 170 16.01 5.49 -0.51
CA ARG A 170 15.50 5.53 -1.89
C ARG A 170 14.80 4.20 -2.16
N SER A 171 13.61 4.28 -2.72
CA SER A 171 12.80 3.12 -3.01
C SER A 171 11.95 3.36 -4.25
N ASN A 172 11.51 2.27 -4.86
CA ASN A 172 10.53 2.28 -5.93
C ASN A 172 9.76 0.96 -5.90
N MET A 173 8.57 0.96 -6.47
CA MET A 173 7.80 -0.26 -6.73
C MET A 173 7.29 -0.23 -8.15
N CYS A 174 7.73 -1.19 -8.95
CA CYS A 174 7.31 -1.40 -10.32
C CYS A 174 6.76 -2.82 -10.43
N LEU A 175 5.47 -2.97 -10.74
CA LEU A 175 4.83 -4.28 -10.86
C LEU A 175 5.06 -4.88 -12.25
N GLY A 176 5.08 -6.20 -12.32
CA GLY A 176 5.29 -6.97 -13.54
C GLY A 176 6.46 -7.92 -13.42
N GLU A 177 6.31 -8.95 -12.58
CA GLU A 177 7.35 -9.93 -12.27
C GLU A 177 8.00 -10.54 -13.53
N GLY A 178 9.29 -10.25 -13.72
CA GLY A 178 10.08 -10.69 -14.88
C GLY A 178 10.20 -12.22 -14.97
N ALA A 179 10.23 -12.93 -13.84
CA ALA A 179 10.22 -14.39 -13.82
C ALA A 179 8.91 -14.98 -14.36
N VAL A 180 7.77 -14.33 -14.09
CA VAL A 180 6.47 -14.73 -14.64
C VAL A 180 6.43 -14.50 -16.15
N ILE A 181 6.91 -13.34 -16.61
CA ILE A 181 6.98 -13.03 -18.04
C ILE A 181 7.87 -14.04 -18.76
N SER A 182 9.07 -14.31 -18.24
CA SER A 182 10.00 -15.30 -18.79
C SER A 182 9.37 -16.71 -18.83
N ALA A 183 8.76 -17.15 -17.73
CA ALA A 183 8.14 -18.48 -17.66
C ALA A 183 6.96 -18.66 -18.64
N LYS A 184 6.22 -17.59 -18.94
CA LYS A 184 5.03 -17.63 -19.81
C LYS A 184 5.32 -17.39 -21.29
N THR A 185 6.41 -16.71 -21.60
CA THR A 185 6.84 -16.45 -22.99
C THR A 185 7.93 -17.41 -23.44
N GLY A 186 8.70 -17.98 -22.52
CA GLY A 186 9.91 -18.75 -22.80
C GLY A 186 11.14 -17.88 -23.11
N VAL A 187 11.00 -16.56 -23.14
CA VAL A 187 12.04 -15.60 -23.54
C VAL A 187 12.69 -14.99 -22.31
N THR A 188 14.03 -14.88 -22.33
CA THR A 188 14.77 -14.25 -21.24
C THR A 188 14.30 -12.80 -21.06
N THR A 189 13.93 -12.45 -19.84
CA THR A 189 13.33 -11.14 -19.53
C THR A 189 14.25 -10.34 -18.61
N VAL A 190 14.45 -9.05 -18.92
CA VAL A 190 15.12 -8.07 -18.07
C VAL A 190 14.08 -7.12 -17.51
N SER A 191 14.08 -6.87 -16.20
CA SER A 191 13.16 -5.95 -15.52
C SER A 191 13.89 -5.11 -14.45
N ASP A 192 13.17 -4.35 -13.62
CA ASP A 192 13.71 -3.67 -12.42
C ASP A 192 14.83 -2.64 -12.65
N TYR A 193 14.82 -1.96 -13.80
CA TYR A 193 15.83 -0.95 -14.15
C TYR A 193 15.96 0.19 -13.13
N ARG A 194 14.83 0.66 -12.57
CA ARG A 194 14.81 1.73 -11.56
C ARG A 194 15.51 1.33 -10.27
N THR A 195 15.31 0.08 -9.85
CA THR A 195 15.96 -0.49 -8.67
C THR A 195 17.46 -0.57 -8.86
N ALA A 196 17.93 -0.96 -10.05
CA ALA A 196 19.36 -0.98 -10.36
C ALA A 196 19.99 0.42 -10.32
N GLU A 197 19.28 1.43 -10.82
CA GLU A 197 19.73 2.83 -10.77
C GLU A 197 19.75 3.40 -9.34
N GLN A 198 18.73 3.11 -8.53
CA GLN A 198 18.72 3.52 -7.12
C GLN A 198 19.80 2.83 -6.29
N ALA A 199 20.13 1.58 -6.59
CA ALA A 199 21.16 0.82 -5.89
C ALA A 199 22.57 1.43 -6.03
N VAL A 200 22.85 2.15 -7.12
CA VAL A 200 24.12 2.88 -7.31
C VAL A 200 24.05 4.34 -6.88
N GLY A 201 22.96 4.74 -6.20
CA GLY A 201 22.80 6.06 -5.59
C GLY A 201 22.15 7.11 -6.48
N ARG A 202 21.62 6.75 -7.66
CA ARG A 202 20.81 7.64 -8.51
C ARG A 202 19.33 7.58 -8.12
N GLN A 203 18.47 8.40 -8.74
CA GLN A 203 17.07 8.54 -8.29
C GLN A 203 16.14 7.45 -8.83
N GLY A 204 16.55 6.72 -9.87
CA GLY A 204 15.69 5.74 -10.57
C GLY A 204 14.79 6.36 -11.64
N ALA A 205 14.95 7.65 -11.92
CA ALA A 205 14.35 8.38 -13.03
C ALA A 205 15.16 9.68 -13.28
N PRO A 206 14.92 10.39 -14.40
CA PRO A 206 14.37 9.84 -15.63
C PRO A 206 15.38 8.85 -16.26
N LEU A 207 14.88 7.80 -16.94
CA LEU A 207 15.73 6.69 -17.40
C LEU A 207 16.16 6.79 -18.86
N PHE A 208 15.78 7.85 -19.58
CA PHE A 208 15.83 7.85 -21.06
C PHE A 208 16.76 8.90 -21.67
N ALA A 209 17.49 9.68 -20.87
CA ALA A 209 18.42 10.68 -21.38
C ALA A 209 19.42 10.10 -22.39
N TYR A 210 19.94 8.89 -22.15
CA TYR A 210 20.87 8.24 -23.07
C TYR A 210 20.27 8.03 -24.48
N LEU A 211 19.02 7.57 -24.57
CA LEU A 211 18.37 7.28 -25.84
C LEU A 211 18.11 8.59 -26.59
N VAL A 212 17.59 9.58 -25.87
CA VAL A 212 17.32 10.91 -26.42
C VAL A 212 18.62 11.56 -26.89
N GLY A 213 19.70 11.49 -26.10
CA GLY A 213 21.02 12.00 -26.44
C GLY A 213 21.59 11.35 -27.70
N LEU A 214 21.53 10.02 -27.81
CA LEU A 214 21.99 9.29 -28.99
C LEU A 214 21.23 9.64 -30.27
N LEU A 215 19.94 9.96 -30.16
CA LEU A 215 19.09 10.27 -31.32
C LEU A 215 19.14 11.74 -31.73
N LEU A 216 19.31 12.65 -30.77
CA LEU A 216 19.14 14.08 -31.01
C LEU A 216 20.45 14.87 -31.02
N HIS A 217 21.58 14.34 -30.59
CA HIS A 217 22.83 15.11 -30.54
C HIS A 217 23.13 15.81 -31.88
N HIS A 218 23.69 17.02 -31.81
CA HIS A 218 23.86 17.86 -32.99
C HIS A 218 25.23 18.53 -32.96
N PRO A 219 25.92 18.67 -34.11
CA PRO A 219 27.30 19.19 -34.14
C PRO A 219 27.48 20.58 -33.51
N THR A 220 26.49 21.46 -33.67
CA THR A 220 26.62 22.90 -33.35
C THR A 220 25.48 23.52 -32.54
N ARG A 221 24.40 22.79 -32.26
CA ARG A 221 23.20 23.38 -31.64
C ARG A 221 22.84 22.64 -30.36
N LEU A 222 22.32 23.39 -29.39
CA LEU A 222 21.69 22.84 -28.21
C LEU A 222 20.38 22.17 -28.62
N GLN A 223 20.20 20.93 -28.19
CA GLN A 223 18.99 20.15 -28.40
C GLN A 223 18.29 19.98 -27.05
N ILE A 224 16.99 20.20 -27.01
CA ILE A 224 16.18 20.08 -25.80
C ILE A 224 15.03 19.14 -26.11
N CYS A 225 14.89 18.06 -25.36
CA CYS A 225 13.75 17.16 -25.47
C CYS A 225 12.82 17.37 -24.28
N ILE A 226 11.58 17.79 -24.55
CA ILE A 226 10.51 17.92 -23.55
C ILE A 226 9.57 16.73 -23.72
N THR A 227 9.56 15.80 -22.78
CA THR A 227 8.62 14.67 -22.77
C THR A 227 7.44 15.00 -21.86
N ILE A 228 6.24 15.15 -22.43
CA ILE A 228 5.01 15.41 -21.68
C ILE A 228 4.21 14.11 -21.59
N GLY A 229 4.56 13.28 -20.61
CA GLY A 229 3.80 12.09 -20.22
C GLY A 229 2.86 12.39 -19.06
N GLY A 230 2.58 11.40 -18.22
CA GLY A 230 1.86 11.65 -16.96
C GLY A 230 2.59 12.64 -16.05
N ILE A 231 3.92 12.55 -16.04
CA ILE A 231 4.88 13.53 -15.52
C ILE A 231 5.65 14.11 -16.70
N SER A 232 6.03 15.38 -16.59
CA SER A 232 6.83 16.07 -17.60
C SER A 232 8.32 15.98 -17.27
N THR A 233 9.13 15.66 -18.26
CA THR A 233 10.59 15.55 -18.14
C THR A 233 11.26 16.41 -19.20
N VAL A 234 12.38 17.05 -18.86
CA VAL A 234 13.23 17.76 -19.83
C VAL A 234 14.62 17.17 -19.86
N CYS A 235 15.19 17.03 -21.06
CA CYS A 235 16.58 16.64 -21.27
C CYS A 235 17.28 17.68 -22.15
N PHE A 236 18.42 18.17 -21.71
CA PHE A 236 19.27 19.11 -22.44
C PHE A 236 20.50 18.37 -22.96
N ILE A 237 20.76 18.51 -24.26
CA ILE A 237 21.87 17.87 -24.95
C ILE A 237 22.69 18.98 -25.61
N PRO A 238 23.80 19.39 -24.97
CA PRO A 238 24.73 20.32 -25.57
C PRO A 238 25.18 19.87 -26.96
N ALA A 239 25.61 20.83 -27.78
CA ALA A 239 26.20 20.52 -29.07
C ALA A 239 27.43 19.61 -28.92
N ASP A 240 27.77 18.82 -29.94
CA ASP A 240 28.92 17.89 -29.89
C ASP A 240 30.23 18.63 -29.59
N ASN A 241 30.41 19.82 -30.16
CA ASN A 241 31.57 20.69 -29.88
C ASN A 241 31.58 21.30 -28.46
N LYS A 242 30.54 21.06 -27.66
CA LYS A 242 30.38 21.45 -26.26
C LYS A 242 30.13 20.23 -25.35
N GLY A 243 30.59 19.05 -25.77
CA GLY A 243 30.55 17.82 -24.99
C GLY A 243 29.39 16.88 -25.33
N GLY A 244 28.47 17.27 -26.21
CA GLY A 244 27.46 16.37 -26.77
C GLY A 244 26.68 15.58 -25.73
N ILE A 245 26.55 14.28 -25.99
CA ILE A 245 25.91 13.31 -25.10
C ILE A 245 26.58 13.22 -23.71
N ASP A 246 27.91 13.35 -23.62
CA ASP A 246 28.63 13.24 -22.34
C ASP A 246 28.36 14.42 -21.40
N ALA A 247 27.87 15.52 -21.97
CA ALA A 247 27.47 16.73 -21.26
C ALA A 247 25.94 16.84 -21.08
N MET A 248 25.16 15.81 -21.43
CA MET A 248 23.70 15.85 -21.29
C MET A 248 23.26 15.88 -19.82
N TYR A 249 22.07 16.41 -19.57
CA TYR A 249 21.45 16.42 -18.24
C TYR A 249 19.92 16.46 -18.34
N ASP A 250 19.23 15.88 -17.35
CA ASP A 250 17.77 15.76 -17.36
C ASP A 250 17.16 15.78 -15.96
N TRP A 251 15.86 16.07 -15.87
CA TRP A 251 15.06 15.97 -14.65
C TRP A 251 13.57 16.03 -14.95
N ASP A 252 12.75 15.63 -13.97
CA ASP A 252 11.30 15.82 -14.04
C ASP A 252 10.95 17.26 -13.67
N THR A 253 10.23 17.96 -14.55
CA THR A 253 9.85 19.36 -14.35
C THR A 253 8.65 19.51 -13.44
N GLY A 254 7.80 18.48 -13.34
CA GLY A 254 6.60 18.48 -12.51
C GLY A 254 5.41 17.85 -13.22
N PRO A 255 4.21 18.45 -13.16
CA PRO A 255 3.00 17.81 -13.68
C PRO A 255 3.06 17.59 -15.19
N GLY A 256 2.44 16.51 -15.65
CA GLY A 256 2.14 16.25 -17.06
C GLY A 256 0.64 15.98 -17.25
N THR A 257 0.29 15.04 -18.12
CA THR A 257 -1.11 14.71 -18.41
C THR A 257 -1.82 14.01 -17.26
N SER A 258 -1.13 13.41 -16.29
CA SER A 258 -1.77 12.60 -15.23
C SER A 258 -2.81 13.40 -14.44
N MET A 259 -2.50 14.64 -14.07
CA MET A 259 -3.44 15.48 -13.32
C MET A 259 -4.66 15.88 -14.17
N ILE A 260 -4.42 16.14 -15.46
CA ILE A 260 -5.45 16.53 -16.42
C ILE A 260 -6.39 15.34 -16.59
N ASP A 261 -5.85 14.14 -16.82
CA ASP A 261 -6.60 12.89 -16.91
C ASP A 261 -7.45 12.66 -15.65
N SER A 262 -6.90 12.95 -14.47
CA SER A 262 -7.65 12.83 -13.21
C SER A 262 -8.79 13.84 -13.09
N ALA A 263 -8.63 15.06 -13.60
CA ALA A 263 -9.71 16.05 -13.63
C ALA A 263 -10.84 15.66 -14.59
N PHE A 264 -10.52 15.17 -15.79
CA PHE A 264 -11.51 14.61 -16.71
C PHE A 264 -12.36 13.53 -16.03
N ARG A 265 -11.71 12.57 -15.37
CA ARG A 265 -12.43 11.50 -14.63
C ARG A 265 -13.33 12.04 -13.52
N GLN A 266 -12.90 13.09 -12.80
CA GLN A 266 -13.71 13.71 -11.74
C GLN A 266 -14.97 14.40 -12.28
N PHE A 267 -14.91 14.95 -13.48
CA PHE A 267 -16.06 15.55 -14.15
C PHE A 267 -16.94 14.52 -14.89
N GLY A 268 -16.68 13.23 -14.71
CA GLY A 268 -17.45 12.16 -15.36
C GLY A 268 -17.12 11.98 -16.85
N LEU A 269 -15.95 12.45 -17.28
CA LEU A 269 -15.46 12.40 -18.65
C LEU A 269 -14.36 11.34 -18.79
N ASP A 270 -14.19 10.79 -19.99
CA ASP A 270 -13.14 9.85 -20.32
C ASP A 270 -11.94 10.58 -20.95
N PRO A 271 -10.76 10.60 -20.29
CA PRO A 271 -9.56 11.24 -20.84
C PRO A 271 -9.16 10.74 -22.23
N ALA A 272 -9.49 9.50 -22.60
CA ALA A 272 -9.09 8.94 -23.89
C ALA A 272 -9.93 9.49 -25.06
N THR A 273 -11.19 9.86 -24.81
CA THR A 273 -12.13 10.28 -25.86
C THR A 273 -12.49 11.76 -25.76
N ASP A 274 -12.61 12.29 -24.54
CA ASP A 274 -13.05 13.66 -24.27
C ASP A 274 -11.90 14.69 -24.29
N GLN A 275 -10.63 14.28 -24.31
CA GLN A 275 -9.48 15.19 -24.45
C GLN A 275 -9.50 16.00 -25.76
N SER A 276 -10.17 15.47 -26.78
CA SER A 276 -10.34 16.09 -28.10
C SER A 276 -11.57 17.01 -28.22
N SER A 277 -12.40 17.07 -27.17
CA SER A 277 -13.65 17.83 -27.16
C SER A 277 -13.44 19.30 -26.75
N HIS A 278 -14.47 20.12 -26.92
CA HIS A 278 -14.56 21.58 -26.72
C HIS A 278 -14.06 22.14 -25.35
N LEU A 279 -13.55 21.30 -24.46
CA LEU A 279 -13.06 21.63 -23.12
C LEU A 279 -11.67 22.30 -23.10
N GLN A 280 -10.94 22.30 -24.22
CA GLN A 280 -9.69 23.07 -24.36
C GLN A 280 -9.91 24.58 -24.57
N GLY A 281 -11.17 25.05 -24.66
CA GLY A 281 -11.53 26.45 -24.81
C GLY A 281 -11.90 27.18 -23.51
N GLY A 282 -11.67 26.55 -22.35
CA GLY A 282 -11.92 27.18 -21.05
C GLY A 282 -11.05 28.40 -20.80
N GLN A 283 -11.54 29.34 -20.00
CA GLN A 283 -10.79 30.49 -19.55
C GLN A 283 -9.82 30.09 -18.43
N ILE A 284 -8.54 30.38 -18.62
CA ILE A 284 -7.49 30.07 -17.64
C ILE A 284 -7.69 30.92 -16.37
N CYS A 285 -7.73 30.27 -15.22
CA CYS A 285 -7.68 30.93 -13.91
C CYS A 285 -6.21 31.22 -13.53
N HIS A 286 -5.71 32.38 -13.96
CA HIS A 286 -4.31 32.76 -13.75
C HIS A 286 -3.89 32.80 -12.28
N GLU A 287 -4.79 33.22 -11.38
CA GLU A 287 -4.52 33.26 -9.93
C GLU A 287 -4.16 31.88 -9.37
N VAL A 288 -4.85 30.82 -9.81
CA VAL A 288 -4.57 29.45 -9.38
C VAL A 288 -3.21 28.99 -9.88
N VAL A 289 -2.89 29.28 -11.15
CA VAL A 289 -1.58 28.95 -11.74
C VAL A 289 -0.45 29.65 -10.97
N GLU A 290 -0.59 30.95 -10.71
CA GLU A 290 0.40 31.75 -9.97
C GLU A 290 0.57 31.24 -8.54
N GLU A 291 -0.53 30.95 -7.85
CA GLU A 291 -0.51 30.41 -6.49
C GLU A 291 0.25 29.09 -6.43
N LEU A 292 0.02 28.17 -7.38
CA LEU A 292 0.72 26.89 -7.45
C LEU A 292 2.22 27.08 -7.76
N LEU A 293 2.56 27.88 -8.79
CA LEU A 293 3.95 28.12 -9.17
C LEU A 293 4.78 28.78 -8.05
N ALA A 294 4.14 29.58 -7.21
CA ALA A 294 4.80 30.25 -6.09
C ALA A 294 4.96 29.36 -4.85
N HIS A 295 4.06 28.39 -4.62
CA HIS A 295 4.00 27.64 -3.35
C HIS A 295 4.33 26.15 -3.47
N ASP A 296 4.41 25.60 -4.67
CA ASP A 296 4.81 24.20 -4.86
C ASP A 296 6.29 23.98 -4.46
N GLU A 297 6.51 23.14 -3.44
CA GLU A 297 7.85 22.83 -2.92
C GLU A 297 8.70 22.03 -3.90
N TYR A 298 8.08 21.15 -4.69
CA TYR A 298 8.80 20.36 -5.68
C TYR A 298 9.39 21.28 -6.75
N LEU A 299 8.63 22.27 -7.24
CA LEU A 299 9.12 23.23 -8.24
C LEU A 299 10.33 24.05 -7.74
N LYS A 300 10.44 24.28 -6.43
CA LYS A 300 11.58 25.00 -5.83
C LYS A 300 12.85 24.16 -5.69
N THR A 301 12.74 22.84 -5.76
CA THR A 301 13.86 21.92 -5.58
C THR A 301 14.79 21.94 -6.81
N ARG A 302 16.10 22.02 -6.59
CA ARG A 302 17.12 21.97 -7.67
C ARG A 302 17.30 20.53 -8.18
N PRO A 303 17.57 20.35 -9.49
CA PRO A 303 17.98 19.06 -10.04
C PRO A 303 19.29 18.52 -9.44
N PRO A 304 19.51 17.19 -9.38
CA PRO A 304 18.63 16.14 -9.89
C PRO A 304 17.36 15.99 -9.05
N LYS A 305 16.23 15.79 -9.72
CA LYS A 305 14.92 15.65 -9.08
C LYS A 305 14.00 14.82 -9.95
N THR A 306 13.18 14.02 -9.29
CA THR A 306 12.24 13.09 -9.91
C THR A 306 10.94 13.08 -9.14
N THR A 307 9.85 12.82 -9.83
CA THR A 307 8.53 12.76 -9.22
C THR A 307 7.65 11.75 -9.94
N ALA A 308 6.49 11.48 -9.36
CA ALA A 308 5.51 10.57 -9.87
C ALA A 308 4.10 11.01 -9.43
N ARG A 309 3.14 10.10 -9.50
CA ARG A 309 1.72 10.38 -9.29
C ARG A 309 1.39 10.78 -7.84
N GLU A 310 2.28 10.48 -6.91
CA GLU A 310 2.18 10.82 -5.49
C GLU A 310 2.10 12.33 -5.28
N ILE A 311 2.87 13.11 -6.05
CA ILE A 311 2.83 14.58 -6.00
C ILE A 311 1.86 15.15 -7.05
N TYR A 312 1.94 14.66 -8.30
CA TYR A 312 1.19 15.22 -9.44
C TYR A 312 0.13 14.26 -10.00
N GLY A 313 -0.63 13.65 -9.10
CA GLY A 313 -1.76 12.78 -9.42
C GLY A 313 -3.09 13.32 -8.90
N ASP A 314 -3.92 12.40 -8.39
CA ASP A 314 -5.33 12.65 -8.10
C ASP A 314 -5.51 13.69 -6.97
N ALA A 315 -4.63 13.67 -5.96
CA ALA A 315 -4.66 14.62 -4.85
C ALA A 315 -4.39 16.07 -5.31
N MET A 316 -3.37 16.29 -6.15
CA MET A 316 -3.10 17.61 -6.70
C MET A 316 -4.20 18.06 -7.67
N ALA A 317 -4.74 17.14 -8.48
CA ALA A 317 -5.89 17.43 -9.34
C ALA A 317 -7.09 17.90 -8.49
N MET A 318 -7.46 17.17 -7.43
CA MET A 318 -8.54 17.54 -6.50
C MET A 318 -8.30 18.90 -5.84
N ARG A 319 -7.05 19.20 -5.44
CA ARG A 319 -6.68 20.49 -4.87
C ARG A 319 -6.98 21.62 -5.86
N ILE A 320 -6.59 21.46 -7.11
CA ILE A 320 -6.79 22.49 -8.14
C ILE A 320 -8.26 22.62 -8.52
N VAL A 321 -8.99 21.51 -8.63
CA VAL A 321 -10.45 21.55 -8.82
C VAL A 321 -11.11 22.35 -7.69
N THR A 322 -10.70 22.12 -6.44
CA THR A 322 -11.23 22.87 -5.29
C THR A 322 -10.90 24.37 -5.39
N MET A 323 -9.66 24.72 -5.73
CA MET A 323 -9.22 26.11 -5.88
C MET A 323 -9.94 26.84 -7.04
N CYS A 324 -10.22 26.13 -8.13
CA CYS A 324 -10.95 26.63 -9.29
C CYS A 324 -12.44 26.79 -8.96
N ASN A 325 -13.05 25.80 -8.31
CA ASN A 325 -14.45 25.86 -7.86
C ASN A 325 -14.70 27.04 -6.91
N PHE A 326 -13.77 27.29 -5.97
CA PHE A 326 -13.86 28.45 -5.07
C PHE A 326 -13.87 29.79 -5.83
N ARG A 327 -13.25 29.84 -7.01
CA ARG A 327 -13.20 31.02 -7.88
C ARG A 327 -14.29 31.02 -8.97
N GLY A 328 -15.24 30.08 -8.91
CA GLY A 328 -16.36 30.00 -9.85
C GLY A 328 -15.98 29.51 -11.25
N CYS A 329 -14.83 28.84 -11.40
CA CYS A 329 -14.40 28.26 -12.67
C CYS A 329 -15.30 27.07 -13.07
N SER A 330 -15.57 26.96 -14.37
CA SER A 330 -16.22 25.77 -14.94
C SER A 330 -15.25 24.58 -15.03
N ALA A 331 -15.76 23.41 -15.41
CA ALA A 331 -14.93 22.23 -15.69
C ALA A 331 -13.93 22.49 -16.83
N ALA A 332 -14.35 23.20 -17.88
CA ALA A 332 -13.49 23.59 -19.00
C ALA A 332 -12.37 24.54 -18.54
N ASP A 333 -12.72 25.55 -17.74
CA ASP A 333 -11.76 26.50 -17.17
C ASP A 333 -10.74 25.80 -16.28
N THR A 334 -11.20 24.84 -15.49
CA THR A 334 -10.34 24.04 -14.61
C THR A 334 -9.34 23.19 -15.39
N ILE A 335 -9.79 22.52 -16.46
CA ILE A 335 -8.92 21.72 -17.35
C ILE A 335 -7.90 22.64 -18.06
N ALA A 336 -8.35 23.79 -18.59
CA ALA A 336 -7.46 24.77 -19.20
C ALA A 336 -6.43 25.33 -18.21
N THR A 337 -6.84 25.55 -16.96
CA THR A 337 -5.98 26.01 -15.86
C THR A 337 -4.92 24.97 -15.51
N MET A 338 -5.27 23.67 -15.44
CA MET A 338 -4.30 22.60 -15.22
C MET A 338 -3.32 22.46 -16.38
N ALA A 339 -3.80 22.52 -17.62
CA ALA A 339 -2.94 22.52 -18.80
C ALA A 339 -1.95 23.71 -18.75
N ARG A 340 -2.43 24.91 -18.44
CA ARG A 340 -1.57 26.08 -18.27
C ARG A 340 -0.56 25.91 -17.14
N PHE A 341 -0.95 25.29 -16.02
CA PHE A 341 -0.02 24.99 -14.93
C PHE A 341 1.08 24.02 -15.38
N THR A 342 0.74 22.99 -16.16
CA THR A 342 1.73 22.08 -16.78
C THR A 342 2.72 22.83 -17.66
N SER A 343 2.26 23.61 -18.64
CA SER A 343 3.16 24.35 -19.55
C SER A 343 4.01 25.39 -18.81
N ALA A 344 3.42 26.12 -17.87
CA ALA A 344 4.13 27.12 -17.06
C ALA A 344 5.16 26.49 -16.09
N SER A 345 4.87 25.31 -15.54
CA SER A 345 5.84 24.58 -14.70
C SER A 345 7.07 24.15 -15.51
N ILE A 346 6.89 23.62 -16.73
CA ILE A 346 7.99 23.24 -17.63
C ILE A 346 8.86 24.47 -17.93
N ALA A 347 8.23 25.57 -18.36
CA ALA A 347 8.89 26.84 -18.63
C ALA A 347 9.70 27.36 -17.42
N GLN A 348 9.08 27.42 -16.24
CA GLN A 348 9.72 27.88 -15.01
C GLN A 348 10.95 27.03 -14.67
N GLN A 349 10.85 25.70 -14.76
CA GLN A 349 11.98 24.81 -14.48
C GLN A 349 13.13 25.00 -15.47
N MET A 350 12.84 25.11 -16.76
CA MET A 350 13.85 25.37 -17.79
C MET A 350 14.56 26.71 -17.57
N LEU A 351 13.82 27.74 -17.13
CA LEU A 351 14.39 29.06 -16.85
C LEU A 351 15.20 29.10 -15.56
N LEU A 352 14.78 28.39 -14.50
CA LEU A 352 15.46 28.37 -13.22
C LEU A 352 16.72 27.52 -13.22
N PHE A 353 16.70 26.38 -13.91
CA PHE A 353 17.73 25.34 -13.81
C PHE A 353 18.40 24.97 -15.13
N GLY A 354 17.89 25.46 -16.26
CA GLY A 354 18.48 25.25 -17.59
C GLY A 354 19.57 26.28 -17.95
N PRO A 355 19.99 26.33 -19.22
CA PRO A 355 21.13 27.12 -19.69
C PRO A 355 20.82 28.62 -19.87
N GLY A 356 19.66 29.09 -19.40
CA GLY A 356 19.19 30.47 -19.54
C GLY A 356 18.36 30.72 -20.80
N ARG A 357 17.52 31.76 -20.76
CA ARG A 357 16.50 32.05 -21.80
C ARG A 357 17.09 32.24 -23.19
N GLU A 358 18.23 32.93 -23.32
CA GLU A 358 18.88 33.15 -24.61
C GLU A 358 19.34 31.84 -25.26
N ALA A 359 19.94 30.94 -24.48
CA ALA A 359 20.36 29.63 -24.97
C ALA A 359 19.17 28.77 -25.40
N ILE A 360 18.07 28.79 -24.63
CA ILE A 360 16.85 28.06 -24.95
C ILE A 360 16.20 28.60 -26.23
N ASN A 361 16.10 29.92 -26.37
CA ASN A 361 15.58 30.56 -27.60
C ASN A 361 16.43 30.28 -28.84
N ASN A 362 17.70 29.91 -28.68
CA ASN A 362 18.57 29.52 -29.79
C ASN A 362 18.65 27.99 -29.99
N ALA A 363 17.89 27.22 -29.21
CA ALA A 363 17.90 25.76 -29.25
C ALA A 363 16.92 25.18 -30.28
N ASP A 364 17.07 23.88 -30.54
CA ASP A 364 16.05 23.07 -31.17
C ASP A 364 15.31 22.31 -30.06
N ILE A 365 14.00 22.54 -29.96
CA ILE A 365 13.15 21.94 -28.94
C ILE A 365 12.31 20.85 -29.59
N VAL A 366 12.57 19.62 -29.20
CA VAL A 366 11.80 18.45 -29.61
C VAL A 366 10.81 18.12 -28.51
N VAL A 367 9.53 18.04 -28.86
CA VAL A 367 8.47 17.62 -27.94
C VAL A 367 8.16 16.15 -28.17
N ASP A 368 7.88 15.44 -27.08
CA ASP A 368 7.54 14.02 -27.05
C ASP A 368 6.39 13.74 -26.07
N GLY A 369 5.76 12.58 -26.21
CA GLY A 369 4.73 12.09 -25.29
C GLY A 369 3.31 12.56 -25.62
N ARG A 370 2.33 12.04 -24.88
CA ARG A 370 0.90 12.26 -25.16
C ARG A 370 0.47 13.72 -25.06
N GLY A 371 1.16 14.52 -24.24
CA GLY A 371 0.89 15.95 -24.13
C GLY A 371 1.08 16.73 -25.43
N MET A 372 1.77 16.19 -26.44
CA MET A 372 1.85 16.79 -27.77
C MET A 372 0.49 16.94 -28.45
N ALA A 373 -0.47 16.09 -28.12
CA ALA A 373 -1.83 16.16 -28.66
C ALA A 373 -2.64 17.33 -28.07
N ASN A 374 -2.13 18.00 -27.02
CA ASN A 374 -2.77 19.17 -26.43
C ASN A 374 -2.18 20.46 -27.05
N PRO A 375 -2.87 21.10 -28.01
CA PRO A 375 -2.38 22.29 -28.70
C PRO A 375 -2.15 23.47 -27.74
N GLN A 376 -2.89 23.59 -26.64
CA GLN A 376 -2.69 24.68 -25.67
C GLN A 376 -1.31 24.58 -25.01
N LEU A 377 -0.88 23.38 -24.62
CA LEU A 377 0.46 23.16 -24.04
C LEU A 377 1.57 23.59 -25.00
N ILE A 378 1.44 23.20 -26.27
CA ILE A 378 2.43 23.52 -27.29
C ILE A 378 2.44 25.02 -27.58
N PHE A 379 1.25 25.62 -27.72
CA PHE A 379 1.10 27.06 -27.92
C PHE A 379 1.73 27.86 -26.78
N ASP A 380 1.47 27.47 -25.53
CA ASP A 380 2.04 28.10 -24.35
C ASP A 380 3.58 28.05 -24.33
N LEU A 381 4.16 26.88 -24.62
CA LEU A 381 5.61 26.70 -24.65
C LEU A 381 6.27 27.47 -25.79
N GLN A 382 5.64 27.52 -26.97
CA GLN A 382 6.08 28.34 -28.10
C GLN A 382 6.01 29.83 -27.78
N GLY A 383 4.98 30.28 -27.06
CA GLY A 383 4.85 31.65 -26.59
C GLY A 383 5.95 32.04 -25.59
N GLU A 384 6.36 31.11 -24.72
CA GLU A 384 7.45 31.34 -23.77
C GLU A 384 8.84 31.40 -24.44
N PHE A 385 9.05 30.60 -25.49
CA PHE A 385 10.31 30.49 -26.22
C PHE A 385 10.14 30.76 -27.73
N PRO A 386 9.79 31.99 -28.13
CA PRO A 386 9.32 32.30 -29.49
C PRO A 386 10.37 32.13 -30.59
N SER A 387 11.66 32.18 -30.24
CA SER A 387 12.76 32.00 -31.22
C SER A 387 13.24 30.55 -31.33
N ALA A 388 12.86 29.69 -30.40
CA ALA A 388 13.29 28.29 -30.39
C ALA A 388 12.62 27.52 -31.53
N ARG A 389 13.33 26.54 -32.10
CA ARG A 389 12.78 25.73 -33.20
C ARG A 389 12.09 24.50 -32.66
N PHE A 390 10.76 24.52 -32.64
CA PHE A 390 9.95 23.39 -32.17
C PHE A 390 9.80 22.29 -33.24
N GLY A 391 9.89 21.03 -32.81
CA GLY A 391 9.66 19.85 -33.65
C GLY A 391 9.06 18.68 -32.85
N SER A 392 8.54 17.68 -33.56
CA SER A 392 8.11 16.41 -32.96
C SER A 392 9.29 15.44 -32.87
N PHE A 393 9.33 14.64 -31.80
CA PHE A 393 10.26 13.53 -31.63
C PHE A 393 10.12 12.46 -32.71
N ASP A 394 8.94 12.33 -33.32
CA ASP A 394 8.69 11.38 -34.43
C ASP A 394 9.65 11.60 -35.62
N LYS A 395 10.20 12.81 -35.78
CA LYS A 395 11.19 13.13 -36.83
C LYS A 395 12.52 12.42 -36.64
N THR A 396 12.79 11.83 -35.48
CA THR A 396 13.96 10.97 -35.23
C THR A 396 13.86 9.61 -35.92
N GLY A 397 12.68 9.26 -36.45
CA GLY A 397 12.37 7.92 -36.97
C GLY A 397 11.84 6.97 -35.90
N ILE A 398 11.83 7.39 -34.62
CA ILE A 398 11.20 6.65 -33.52
C ILE A 398 9.87 7.30 -33.17
N PRO A 399 8.74 6.58 -33.32
CA PRO A 399 7.44 7.07 -32.86
C PRO A 399 7.46 7.40 -31.37
N SER A 400 6.88 8.55 -31.01
CA SER A 400 6.81 9.02 -29.62
C SER A 400 6.21 8.01 -28.65
N ASN A 401 5.17 7.29 -29.06
CA ASN A 401 4.55 6.23 -28.25
C ASN A 401 5.44 4.98 -28.11
N ALA A 402 6.34 4.72 -29.05
CA ALA A 402 7.27 3.59 -29.00
C ALA A 402 8.56 3.90 -28.22
N LYS A 403 8.93 5.18 -28.03
CA LYS A 403 10.22 5.61 -27.46
C LYS A 403 10.59 4.89 -26.15
N LYS A 404 9.64 4.80 -25.21
CA LYS A 404 9.91 4.16 -23.91
C LYS A 404 10.14 2.66 -24.05
N ALA A 405 9.34 1.99 -24.87
CA ALA A 405 9.51 0.57 -25.15
C ALA A 405 10.88 0.31 -25.82
N VAL A 406 11.26 1.11 -26.82
CA VAL A 406 12.60 1.07 -27.43
C VAL A 406 13.69 1.24 -26.37
N GLY A 407 13.53 2.19 -25.44
CA GLY A 407 14.50 2.39 -24.36
C GLY A 407 14.60 1.23 -23.37
N PHE A 408 13.52 0.50 -23.11
CA PHE A 408 13.62 -0.72 -22.30
C PHE A 408 14.24 -1.89 -23.09
N ALA A 409 13.99 -1.98 -24.41
CA ALA A 409 14.68 -2.93 -25.28
C ALA A 409 16.21 -2.67 -25.27
N MET A 410 16.64 -1.41 -25.38
CA MET A 410 18.05 -1.05 -25.34
C MET A 410 18.65 -1.31 -23.95
N GLN A 411 17.97 -0.98 -22.85
CA GLN A 411 18.46 -1.32 -21.51
C GLN A 411 18.61 -2.83 -21.29
N ALA A 412 17.71 -3.66 -21.84
CA ALA A 412 17.84 -5.12 -21.80
C ALA A 412 19.08 -5.61 -22.56
N MET A 413 19.37 -5.03 -23.73
CA MET A 413 20.60 -5.30 -24.48
C MET A 413 21.83 -4.99 -23.63
N GLU A 414 21.89 -3.79 -23.05
CA GLU A 414 23.05 -3.36 -22.25
C GLU A 414 23.23 -4.20 -20.99
N ALA A 415 22.13 -4.67 -20.39
CA ALA A 415 22.15 -5.61 -19.26
C ALA A 415 22.79 -6.94 -19.62
N LEU A 416 22.47 -7.46 -20.82
CA LEU A 416 23.05 -8.69 -21.35
C LEU A 416 24.54 -8.52 -21.68
N LEU A 417 24.92 -7.37 -22.24
CA LEU A 417 26.31 -7.05 -22.59
C LEU A 417 27.17 -6.68 -21.37
N GLY A 418 26.54 -6.33 -20.24
CA GLY A 418 27.24 -5.81 -19.07
C GLY A 418 27.90 -4.44 -19.34
N ARG A 419 27.31 -3.63 -20.22
CA ARG A 419 27.84 -2.31 -20.61
C ARG A 419 27.03 -1.20 -19.96
N ALA A 420 27.74 -0.16 -19.50
CA ALA A 420 27.11 0.98 -18.85
C ALA A 420 26.51 1.94 -19.89
N LEU A 421 25.31 2.42 -19.62
CA LEU A 421 24.68 3.48 -20.41
C LEU A 421 25.28 4.86 -20.06
N PRO A 422 25.28 5.81 -21.01
CA PRO A 422 25.59 7.21 -20.73
C PRO A 422 24.76 7.77 -19.56
N VAL A 423 25.44 8.37 -18.58
CA VAL A 423 24.80 8.92 -17.37
C VAL A 423 24.77 10.45 -17.43
N PRO A 424 23.59 11.07 -17.23
CA PRO A 424 23.45 12.53 -17.11
C PRO A 424 24.47 13.18 -16.16
N THR A 425 24.98 14.35 -16.52
CA THR A 425 25.99 15.08 -15.74
C THR A 425 25.49 15.56 -14.38
N ASN A 426 24.19 15.82 -14.27
CA ASN A 426 23.53 16.27 -13.04
C ASN A 426 23.03 15.10 -12.16
N ALA A 427 23.29 13.84 -12.52
CA ALA A 427 22.92 12.71 -11.68
C ALA A 427 23.67 12.74 -10.33
N ASP A 428 23.00 12.29 -9.25
CA ASP A 428 23.59 12.23 -7.91
C ASP A 428 24.93 11.48 -7.87
N VAL A 429 25.04 10.43 -8.70
CA VAL A 429 26.24 9.59 -8.84
C VAL A 429 26.52 9.34 -10.31
N ARG A 430 27.67 9.83 -10.78
CA ARG A 430 28.15 9.64 -12.18
C ARG A 430 28.93 8.34 -12.41
N ARG A 431 29.06 7.49 -11.39
CA ARG A 431 29.78 6.21 -11.52
C ARG A 431 29.11 5.37 -12.63
N PRO A 432 29.87 4.89 -13.63
CA PRO A 432 29.36 3.95 -14.61
C PRO A 432 28.81 2.71 -13.89
N ASN A 433 27.61 2.29 -14.26
CA ASN A 433 26.98 1.08 -13.72
C ASN A 433 26.72 0.12 -14.87
N THR A 434 27.39 -1.04 -14.83
CA THR A 434 27.19 -2.11 -15.81
C THR A 434 25.93 -2.94 -15.52
N ILE A 435 25.30 -2.75 -14.36
CA ILE A 435 24.09 -3.46 -13.95
C ILE A 435 22.87 -2.61 -14.31
N THR A 436 22.20 -2.94 -15.40
CA THR A 436 20.91 -2.37 -15.79
C THR A 436 19.80 -3.42 -15.60
N GLY A 437 19.08 -3.33 -14.49
CA GLY A 437 17.96 -4.23 -14.18
C GLY A 437 18.35 -5.63 -13.67
N LYS A 438 17.37 -6.54 -13.66
CA LYS A 438 17.46 -7.94 -13.20
C LYS A 438 17.08 -8.89 -14.33
N LEU A 439 17.88 -9.94 -14.53
CA LEU A 439 17.68 -10.95 -15.57
C LEU A 439 16.94 -12.18 -15.03
N ALA A 440 15.83 -12.52 -15.67
CA ALA A 440 15.10 -13.78 -15.49
C ALA A 440 15.36 -14.70 -16.70
N PRO A 441 16.16 -15.79 -16.54
CA PRO A 441 16.50 -16.70 -17.63
C PRO A 441 15.29 -17.34 -18.32
N GLY A 442 15.25 -17.31 -19.65
CA GLY A 442 14.28 -18.04 -20.48
C GLY A 442 14.83 -19.38 -20.99
N LEU A 443 14.08 -20.03 -21.88
CA LEU A 443 14.43 -21.35 -22.45
C LEU A 443 15.74 -21.32 -23.27
N ARG A 444 16.00 -20.20 -23.96
CA ARG A 444 17.20 -19.99 -24.78
C ARG A 444 18.32 -19.23 -24.06
N TRP A 445 18.27 -19.09 -22.73
CA TRP A 445 19.23 -18.29 -21.97
C TRP A 445 20.70 -18.55 -22.32
N ARG A 446 21.08 -19.82 -22.45
CA ARG A 446 22.47 -20.20 -22.78
C ARG A 446 22.92 -19.76 -24.18
N GLU A 447 22.01 -19.76 -25.14
CA GLU A 447 22.29 -19.28 -26.50
C GLU A 447 22.43 -17.76 -26.51
N VAL A 448 21.52 -17.07 -25.82
CA VAL A 448 21.50 -15.60 -25.74
C VAL A 448 22.75 -15.04 -25.05
N ILE A 449 23.20 -15.66 -23.95
CA ILE A 449 24.45 -15.24 -23.29
C ILE A 449 25.69 -15.61 -24.10
N GLU A 450 25.66 -16.69 -24.89
CA GLU A 450 26.77 -17.02 -25.79
C GLU A 450 26.97 -15.92 -26.84
N LYS A 451 25.87 -15.36 -27.39
CA LYS A 451 25.95 -14.20 -28.31
C LYS A 451 26.65 -13.00 -27.67
N SER A 452 26.41 -12.71 -26.38
CA SER A 452 27.06 -11.59 -25.70
C SER A 452 28.53 -11.83 -25.39
N VAL A 453 28.88 -13.04 -24.93
CA VAL A 453 30.27 -13.45 -24.66
C VAL A 453 31.09 -13.43 -25.94
N GLN A 454 30.53 -13.90 -27.05
CA GLN A 454 31.22 -13.89 -28.34
C GLN A 454 31.44 -12.44 -28.84
N PHE A 455 30.47 -11.54 -28.67
CA PHE A 455 30.60 -10.13 -29.07
C PHE A 455 31.68 -9.37 -28.27
N GLY A 456 31.71 -9.55 -26.94
CA GLY A 456 32.69 -8.89 -26.06
C GLY A 456 34.12 -9.46 -26.10
N GLY A 457 34.31 -10.62 -26.77
CA GLY A 457 35.56 -11.39 -26.76
C GLY A 457 35.88 -12.01 -25.39
N ALA A 458 36.84 -12.93 -25.37
CA ALA A 458 37.32 -13.55 -24.13
C ALA A 458 38.07 -12.53 -23.25
N GLY A 459 37.35 -11.74 -22.44
CA GLY A 459 37.91 -11.10 -21.25
C GLY A 459 38.17 -9.59 -21.28
N ARG A 460 37.62 -8.79 -22.20
CA ARG A 460 37.65 -7.32 -22.05
C ARG A 460 36.51 -6.80 -21.17
N GLY A 461 36.50 -7.23 -19.91
CA GLY A 461 35.82 -6.43 -18.88
C GLY A 461 36.57 -5.11 -18.75
N TRP A 462 35.86 -3.98 -18.76
CA TRP A 462 36.39 -2.61 -18.66
C TRP A 462 37.63 -2.50 -17.73
N GLU A 463 38.83 -2.39 -18.31
CA GLU A 463 40.04 -1.95 -17.61
C GLU A 463 39.95 -0.42 -17.45
N GLY A 464 39.18 0.01 -16.45
CA GLY A 464 39.20 1.39 -16.00
C GLY A 464 40.57 1.67 -15.40
N SER A 465 41.28 2.65 -15.96
CA SER A 465 42.55 3.19 -15.50
C SER A 465 42.53 3.51 -14.00
N HIS A 466 42.87 2.54 -13.16
CA HIS A 466 43.25 2.77 -11.78
C HIS A 466 44.77 2.71 -11.70
N GLN A 467 45.39 3.88 -11.58
CA GLN A 467 46.72 3.99 -11.00
C GLN A 467 46.65 3.39 -9.58
N HIS A 468 46.99 2.11 -9.46
CA HIS A 468 47.20 1.47 -8.17
C HIS A 468 48.53 1.96 -7.60
N HIS A 469 48.46 2.86 -6.63
CA HIS A 469 49.51 2.95 -5.62
C HIS A 469 49.57 1.60 -4.91
N GLN A 470 50.68 0.91 -5.12
CA GLN A 470 51.00 -0.39 -4.57
C GLN A 470 51.31 -0.23 -3.08
N TYR A 471 50.32 -0.44 -2.22
CA TYR A 471 50.58 -0.76 -0.82
C TYR A 471 50.61 -2.28 -0.68
N ASN A 472 51.81 -2.83 -0.53
CA ASN A 472 52.00 -4.19 -0.08
C ASN A 472 51.45 -4.32 1.34
N LEU A 473 50.37 -5.06 1.52
CA LEU A 473 50.00 -5.57 2.85
C LEU A 473 50.40 -7.05 2.96
N PRO A 474 51.15 -7.44 4.00
CA PRO A 474 51.56 -8.82 4.19
C PRO A 474 50.42 -9.71 4.69
N THR A 475 50.63 -11.01 4.52
CA THR A 475 49.82 -12.20 4.81
C THR A 475 49.39 -12.40 6.28
N GLN A 476 49.14 -11.34 7.05
CA GLN A 476 48.63 -11.38 8.42
C GLN A 476 47.13 -11.02 8.57
N ILE A 477 46.46 -10.54 7.52
CA ILE A 477 45.08 -10.00 7.61
C ILE A 477 44.00 -11.08 7.70
N ALA A 478 44.19 -12.25 7.07
CA ALA A 478 43.16 -13.28 7.01
C ALA A 478 42.77 -13.81 8.41
N GLY A 479 43.74 -13.95 9.32
CA GLY A 479 43.49 -14.34 10.72
C GLY A 479 42.86 -13.22 11.57
N ILE A 480 43.10 -11.96 11.21
CA ILE A 480 42.51 -10.80 11.88
C ILE A 480 41.05 -10.63 11.44
N MET A 481 40.74 -10.79 10.15
CA MET A 481 39.38 -10.71 9.63
C MET A 481 38.47 -11.81 10.17
N PHE A 482 38.96 -13.04 10.32
CA PHE A 482 38.19 -14.13 10.93
C PHE A 482 37.86 -13.84 12.40
N ASN A 483 38.83 -13.36 13.19
CA ASN A 483 38.61 -12.95 14.57
C ASN A 483 37.67 -11.75 14.69
N ILE A 484 37.71 -10.81 13.75
CA ILE A 484 36.82 -9.65 13.72
C ILE A 484 35.38 -10.07 13.39
N LEU A 485 35.17 -10.93 12.39
CA LEU A 485 33.86 -11.49 12.04
C LEU A 485 33.27 -12.30 13.20
N PHE A 486 34.07 -13.13 13.86
CA PHE A 486 33.61 -13.90 15.02
C PHE A 486 33.30 -13.01 16.22
N LYS A 487 34.10 -11.95 16.45
CA LYS A 487 33.90 -10.99 17.53
C LYS A 487 32.66 -10.12 17.30
N TYR A 488 32.39 -9.69 16.07
CA TYR A 488 31.16 -8.96 15.73
C TYR A 488 29.92 -9.87 15.71
N ALA A 489 30.05 -11.12 15.26
CA ALA A 489 28.98 -12.10 15.39
C ALA A 489 28.65 -12.36 16.86
N PHE A 490 29.64 -12.67 17.70
CA PHE A 490 29.47 -12.87 19.14
C PHE A 490 28.91 -11.63 19.84
N LEU A 491 29.41 -10.43 19.50
CA LEU A 491 28.90 -9.17 20.05
C LEU A 491 27.45 -8.93 19.62
N SER A 492 27.09 -9.22 18.36
CA SER A 492 25.71 -9.08 17.88
C SER A 492 24.75 -10.06 18.58
N THR A 493 25.17 -11.32 18.80
CA THR A 493 24.38 -12.31 19.53
C THR A 493 24.28 -11.95 21.01
N PHE A 494 25.37 -11.47 21.62
CA PHE A 494 25.38 -11.03 23.01
C PHE A 494 24.53 -9.77 23.22
N THR A 495 24.62 -8.77 22.34
CA THR A 495 23.76 -7.58 22.37
C THR A 495 22.30 -7.98 22.15
N GLY A 496 22.00 -8.92 21.25
CA GLY A 496 20.66 -9.48 21.08
C GLY A 496 20.14 -10.17 22.34
N LEU A 497 20.98 -10.97 23.01
CA LEU A 497 20.62 -11.64 24.27
C LEU A 497 20.43 -10.65 25.42
N VAL A 498 21.30 -9.63 25.55
CA VAL A 498 21.16 -8.57 26.55
C VAL A 498 19.93 -7.72 26.28
N PHE A 499 19.62 -7.41 25.02
CA PHE A 499 18.40 -6.71 24.64
C PHE A 499 17.15 -7.51 25.00
N CYS A 500 17.10 -8.80 24.65
CA CYS A 500 16.02 -9.70 25.05
C CYS A 500 15.90 -9.82 26.58
N ALA A 501 17.01 -10.00 27.30
CA ALA A 501 17.01 -10.07 28.76
C ALA A 501 16.54 -8.75 29.41
N THR A 502 16.91 -7.61 28.82
CA THR A 502 16.46 -6.28 29.27
C THR A 502 14.97 -6.09 29.02
N LEU A 503 14.49 -6.45 27.82
CA LEU A 503 13.07 -6.40 27.46
C LEU A 503 12.24 -7.29 28.40
N ILE A 504 12.71 -8.51 28.67
CA ILE A 504 12.12 -9.44 29.64
C ILE A 504 12.11 -8.82 31.05
N GLY A 505 13.22 -8.24 31.48
CA GLY A 505 13.32 -7.54 32.77
C GLY A 505 12.30 -6.40 32.89
N LEU A 506 12.18 -5.56 31.85
CA LEU A 506 11.18 -4.49 31.81
C LEU A 506 9.75 -5.02 31.86
N LEU A 507 9.46 -6.12 31.16
CA LEU A 507 8.14 -6.77 31.16
C LEU A 507 7.76 -7.38 32.52
N THR A 508 8.67 -7.51 33.48
CA THR A 508 8.32 -7.91 34.87
C THR A 508 7.88 -6.73 35.75
N THR A 509 8.01 -5.49 35.26
CA THR A 509 7.63 -4.30 36.02
C THR A 509 6.19 -3.87 35.71
N SER A 510 5.43 -3.54 36.75
CA SER A 510 4.02 -3.17 36.63
C SER A 510 3.78 -1.92 35.78
N PHE A 511 4.71 -0.96 35.81
CA PHE A 511 4.65 0.25 35.00
C PHE A 511 4.69 -0.07 33.51
N PHE A 512 5.67 -0.87 33.06
CA PHE A 512 5.82 -1.21 31.65
C PHE A 512 4.71 -2.15 31.16
N GLN A 513 4.26 -3.11 31.98
CA GLN A 513 3.12 -3.96 31.62
C GLN A 513 1.86 -3.15 31.31
N ALA A 514 1.54 -2.14 32.13
CA ALA A 514 0.38 -1.29 31.89
C ALA A 514 0.51 -0.46 30.59
N HIS A 515 1.72 -0.06 30.21
CA HIS A 515 1.94 0.64 28.94
C HIS A 515 1.80 -0.30 27.74
N VAL A 516 2.23 -1.56 27.86
CA VAL A 516 2.16 -2.54 26.78
C VAL A 516 0.74 -3.09 26.59
N VAL A 517 0.04 -3.44 27.66
CA VAL A 517 -1.32 -4.04 27.57
C VAL A 517 -2.35 -3.01 27.13
N TYR A 518 -2.29 -1.79 27.67
CA TYR A 518 -3.34 -0.79 27.46
C TYR A 518 -3.02 0.20 26.34
N LEU A 519 -1.73 0.42 26.04
CA LEU A 519 -1.27 1.46 25.11
C LEU A 519 -1.88 2.85 25.39
N HIS A 520 -2.28 3.10 26.64
CA HIS A 520 -3.13 4.22 27.06
C HIS A 520 -2.53 5.62 26.84
N LYS A 521 -1.21 5.72 26.63
CA LYS A 521 -0.51 6.97 26.32
C LYS A 521 -0.52 7.33 24.83
N ILE A 522 -0.93 6.41 23.96
CA ILE A 522 -1.04 6.64 22.52
C ILE A 522 -2.46 7.11 22.24
N GLN A 523 -2.67 8.40 21.99
CA GLN A 523 -4.02 8.98 21.90
C GLN A 523 -4.60 9.04 20.46
N MET A 524 -3.80 8.99 19.40
CA MET A 524 -4.28 8.96 17.98
C MET A 524 -5.41 9.96 17.62
N THR A 525 -5.41 11.15 18.23
CA THR A 525 -6.41 12.22 17.97
C THR A 525 -5.95 13.26 16.94
N TRP A 526 -4.69 13.19 16.47
CA TRP A 526 -4.14 14.03 15.39
C TRP A 526 -4.34 15.55 15.59
N PHE A 527 -4.02 16.06 16.78
CA PHE A 527 -4.17 17.48 17.18
C PHE A 527 -5.62 18.00 17.24
N LYS A 528 -6.63 17.12 17.16
CA LYS A 528 -8.04 17.47 17.35
C LYS A 528 -8.41 17.48 18.83
N ASP A 529 -9.26 18.43 19.22
CA ASP A 529 -9.74 18.55 20.59
C ASP A 529 -10.99 17.69 20.82
N LEU A 530 -10.92 16.75 21.77
CA LEU A 530 -12.04 15.87 22.12
C LEU A 530 -13.28 16.64 22.60
N ASP A 531 -13.10 17.85 23.13
CA ASP A 531 -14.23 18.69 23.53
C ASP A 531 -14.96 19.34 22.35
N VAL A 532 -14.43 19.18 21.12
CA VAL A 532 -15.02 19.71 19.89
C VAL A 532 -15.27 18.56 18.91
N PRO A 533 -16.32 17.73 19.13
CA PRO A 533 -16.62 16.56 18.30
C PRO A 533 -16.78 16.87 16.80
N GLU A 534 -17.13 18.10 16.44
CA GLU A 534 -17.24 18.58 15.06
C GLU A 534 -15.90 18.45 14.31
N MET A 535 -14.76 18.57 14.99
CA MET A 535 -13.43 18.33 14.38
C MET A 535 -13.26 16.88 13.91
N PHE A 536 -14.05 15.96 14.45
CA PHE A 536 -14.04 14.54 14.09
C PHE A 536 -15.11 14.19 13.04
N GLY A 537 -15.90 15.16 12.57
CA GLY A 537 -16.89 14.98 11.50
C GLY A 537 -18.33 14.80 11.99
N PHE A 538 -18.60 15.01 13.28
CA PHE A 538 -19.97 15.06 13.79
C PHE A 538 -20.68 16.37 13.45
N LEU A 539 -22.01 16.34 13.43
CA LEU A 539 -22.84 17.55 13.32
C LEU A 539 -22.77 18.35 14.63
N TYR A 540 -23.04 19.66 14.55
CA TYR A 540 -22.96 20.57 15.69
C TYR A 540 -23.88 20.12 16.84
N ASN A 541 -23.34 19.88 18.04
CA ASN A 541 -24.07 19.30 19.19
C ASN A 541 -24.70 17.92 18.98
N GLN A 542 -24.29 17.17 17.94
CA GLN A 542 -24.69 15.76 17.82
C GLN A 542 -24.07 14.90 18.92
N VAL A 543 -22.88 15.27 19.36
CA VAL A 543 -22.15 14.61 20.44
C VAL A 543 -22.02 15.58 21.60
N THR A 544 -22.33 15.12 22.80
CA THR A 544 -22.13 15.87 24.04
C THR A 544 -20.94 15.27 24.81
N PRO A 545 -19.78 15.95 24.85
CA PRO A 545 -18.68 15.59 25.73
C PRO A 545 -18.97 15.98 27.18
N PHE A 546 -18.70 15.09 28.13
CA PHE A 546 -18.95 15.31 29.54
C PHE A 546 -18.08 14.43 30.44
N SER A 547 -18.13 14.64 31.76
CA SER A 547 -17.48 13.77 32.74
C SER A 547 -18.47 12.97 33.58
N ILE A 548 -18.15 11.69 33.79
CA ILE A 548 -18.82 10.81 34.74
C ILE A 548 -17.94 10.71 35.99
N LYS A 549 -18.52 11.02 37.16
CA LYS A 549 -17.80 10.96 38.44
C LYS A 549 -17.72 9.52 38.92
N ALA A 550 -16.50 9.01 39.06
CA ALA A 550 -16.26 7.68 39.59
C ALA A 550 -16.07 7.68 41.13
N PRO A 551 -16.36 6.55 41.80
CA PRO A 551 -16.11 6.40 43.24
C PRO A 551 -14.63 6.72 43.58
N GLY A 552 -14.41 7.66 44.50
CA GLY A 552 -13.07 8.13 44.88
C GLY A 552 -12.65 9.47 44.24
N GLY A 553 -13.55 10.13 43.50
CA GLY A 553 -13.36 11.51 43.02
C GLY A 553 -12.63 11.63 41.68
N SER A 554 -12.25 10.53 41.06
CA SER A 554 -11.73 10.54 39.68
C SER A 554 -12.84 10.75 38.66
N GLU A 555 -12.53 11.45 37.58
CA GLU A 555 -13.48 11.72 36.50
C GLU A 555 -13.14 10.90 35.24
N LEU A 556 -14.19 10.31 34.65
CA LEU A 556 -14.13 9.60 33.38
C LEU A 556 -14.69 10.48 32.27
N TYR A 557 -13.92 10.69 31.23
CA TYR A 557 -14.32 11.45 30.05
C TYR A 557 -15.23 10.60 29.16
N ALA A 558 -16.39 11.13 28.78
CA ALA A 558 -17.40 10.40 28.04
C ALA A 558 -18.05 11.25 26.93
N TRP A 559 -18.54 10.57 25.91
CA TRP A 559 -19.33 11.13 24.82
C TRP A 559 -20.70 10.45 24.78
N HIS A 560 -21.76 11.26 24.86
CA HIS A 560 -23.11 10.85 24.48
C HIS A 560 -23.36 11.24 23.04
N ILE A 561 -23.67 10.27 22.18
CA ILE A 561 -23.83 10.46 20.74
C ILE A 561 -25.31 10.28 20.39
N LEU A 562 -25.90 11.33 19.85
CA LEU A 562 -27.27 11.34 19.37
C LEU A 562 -27.35 10.70 17.98
N PRO A 563 -28.29 9.77 17.73
CA PRO A 563 -28.45 9.20 16.41
C PRO A 563 -29.00 10.23 15.42
N VAL A 564 -28.63 10.08 14.14
CA VAL A 564 -28.82 11.12 13.12
C VAL A 564 -30.29 11.48 12.89
N GLU A 565 -31.22 10.52 12.99
CA GLU A 565 -32.64 10.82 12.79
C GLU A 565 -33.25 11.59 13.98
N LEU A 566 -32.81 11.35 15.21
CA LEU A 566 -33.17 12.21 16.35
C LEU A 566 -32.56 13.59 16.22
N TYR A 567 -31.30 13.68 15.78
CA TYR A 567 -30.66 14.97 15.50
C TYR A 567 -31.50 15.78 14.51
N ARG A 568 -31.84 15.19 13.36
CA ARG A 568 -32.63 15.85 12.30
C ARG A 568 -33.97 16.38 12.80
N LYS A 569 -34.64 15.67 13.72
CA LYS A 569 -35.93 16.11 14.29
C LYS A 569 -35.80 17.25 15.30
N HIS A 570 -34.63 17.42 15.91
CA HIS A 570 -34.39 18.40 16.98
C HIS A 570 -33.28 19.41 16.62
N GLU A 571 -32.92 19.50 15.33
CA GLU A 571 -31.79 20.25 14.82
C GLU A 571 -31.82 21.72 15.25
N GLU A 572 -32.97 22.39 15.12
CA GLU A 572 -33.12 23.80 15.49
C GLU A 572 -32.76 24.07 16.96
N VAL A 573 -33.22 23.20 17.87
CA VAL A 573 -32.92 23.33 19.31
C VAL A 573 -31.44 23.04 19.58
N LEU A 574 -30.89 22.00 18.94
CA LEU A 574 -29.48 21.60 19.12
C LEU A 574 -28.52 22.68 18.59
N LEU A 575 -28.84 23.33 17.47
CA LEU A 575 -28.07 24.45 16.92
C LEU A 575 -28.12 25.71 17.81
N SER A 576 -29.15 25.85 18.63
CA SER A 576 -29.29 26.98 19.57
C SER A 576 -28.54 26.79 20.89
N GLU A 577 -28.18 25.55 21.25
CA GLU A 577 -27.42 25.26 22.48
C GLU A 577 -25.92 25.55 22.30
N PRO A 578 -25.20 26.02 23.34
CA PRO A 578 -23.76 26.21 23.25
C PRO A 578 -23.04 24.87 23.12
N SER A 579 -22.10 24.73 22.17
CA SER A 579 -21.33 23.49 22.01
C SER A 579 -20.19 23.31 23.01
N GLY A 580 -19.64 22.09 23.04
CA GLY A 580 -18.46 21.74 23.82
C GLY A 580 -18.75 20.98 25.11
N PHE A 581 -17.67 20.72 25.86
CA PHE A 581 -17.70 19.94 27.09
C PHE A 581 -18.61 20.53 28.17
N VAL A 582 -19.31 19.64 28.89
CA VAL A 582 -20.12 20.01 30.06
C VAL A 582 -19.85 19.19 31.30
N LEU A 583 -19.93 19.86 32.45
CA LEU A 583 -19.87 19.22 33.76
C LEU A 583 -21.20 18.55 34.14
N ASP A 584 -22.32 19.07 33.65
CA ASP A 584 -23.66 18.53 33.90
C ASP A 584 -24.42 18.32 32.59
N ILE A 585 -24.35 17.08 32.11
CA ILE A 585 -25.03 16.63 30.90
C ILE A 585 -26.56 16.68 31.01
N THR A 586 -27.13 16.70 32.23
CA THR A 586 -28.59 16.71 32.42
C THR A 586 -29.28 17.97 31.89
N THR A 587 -28.49 19.02 31.70
CA THR A 587 -28.93 20.30 31.11
C THR A 587 -29.16 20.22 29.61
N ARG A 588 -28.48 19.30 28.91
CA ARG A 588 -28.43 19.22 27.45
C ARG A 588 -29.67 18.62 26.82
N HIS A 589 -30.13 19.19 25.72
CA HIS A 589 -31.29 18.69 24.99
C HIS A 589 -31.07 17.26 24.48
N ALA A 590 -29.89 16.96 23.93
CA ALA A 590 -29.54 15.62 23.47
C ALA A 590 -29.72 14.55 24.57
N PHE A 591 -29.31 14.84 25.81
CA PHE A 591 -29.48 13.92 26.93
C PHE A 591 -30.94 13.76 27.38
N LYS A 592 -31.72 14.84 27.37
CA LYS A 592 -33.17 14.77 27.65
C LYS A 592 -33.88 13.83 26.67
N LEU A 593 -33.48 13.81 25.40
CA LEU A 593 -34.02 12.86 24.41
C LEU A 593 -33.73 11.39 24.77
N LEU A 594 -32.59 11.10 25.41
CA LEU A 594 -32.29 9.76 25.93
C LEU A 594 -33.11 9.44 27.20
N ARG A 595 -33.10 10.35 28.18
CA ARG A 595 -33.68 10.12 29.51
C ARG A 595 -35.22 10.08 29.48
N ASP A 596 -35.82 10.98 28.71
CA ASP A 596 -37.27 11.23 28.75
C ASP A 596 -38.04 10.33 27.78
N ASP A 597 -37.37 9.62 26.87
CA ASP A 597 -38.00 8.63 25.96
C ASP A 597 -38.08 7.24 26.64
N PRO A 598 -39.30 6.75 26.96
CA PRO A 598 -39.48 5.45 27.61
C PRO A 598 -39.07 4.26 26.73
N ASP A 599 -38.90 4.48 25.42
CA ASP A 599 -38.47 3.45 24.47
C ASP A 599 -37.01 3.61 24.04
N ALA A 600 -36.31 4.67 24.47
CA ALA A 600 -34.90 4.85 24.11
C ALA A 600 -34.07 3.62 24.49
N ARG A 601 -33.11 3.28 23.63
CA ARG A 601 -32.17 2.18 23.83
C ARG A 601 -30.78 2.76 23.88
N LEU A 602 -29.92 2.15 24.68
CA LEU A 602 -28.55 2.64 24.87
C LEU A 602 -27.54 1.55 24.55
N VAL A 603 -26.59 1.87 23.67
CA VAL A 603 -25.38 1.06 23.48
C VAL A 603 -24.27 1.67 24.32
N ILE A 604 -23.77 0.93 25.30
CA ILE A 604 -22.57 1.30 26.05
C ILE A 604 -21.37 0.68 25.32
N HIS A 605 -20.59 1.52 24.66
CA HIS A 605 -19.44 1.13 23.86
C HIS A 605 -18.14 1.22 24.66
N MET A 606 -17.52 0.06 24.86
CA MET A 606 -16.21 -0.17 25.48
C MET A 606 -15.16 -0.32 24.38
N HIS A 607 -14.29 0.68 24.25
CA HIS A 607 -13.33 0.74 23.14
C HIS A 607 -12.08 -0.14 23.36
N GLY A 608 -11.36 -0.44 22.28
CA GLY A 608 -10.12 -1.23 22.31
C GLY A 608 -8.92 -0.55 22.99
N ALA A 609 -7.78 -1.23 22.99
CA ALA A 609 -6.52 -0.65 23.48
C ALA A 609 -6.09 0.55 22.62
N ALA A 610 -5.23 1.41 23.18
CA ALA A 610 -4.82 2.67 22.57
C ALA A 610 -5.98 3.63 22.19
N GLY A 611 -5.61 4.84 21.82
CA GLY A 611 -6.53 5.89 21.40
C GLY A 611 -7.40 6.45 22.52
N THR A 612 -8.44 7.14 22.11
CA THR A 612 -9.49 7.76 22.92
C THR A 612 -10.85 7.55 22.26
N VAL A 613 -11.92 8.06 22.86
CA VAL A 613 -13.27 8.08 22.26
C VAL A 613 -13.32 8.68 20.84
N GLY A 614 -12.38 9.57 20.48
CA GLY A 614 -12.29 10.24 19.18
C GLY A 614 -11.26 9.66 18.20
N SER A 615 -10.65 8.50 18.48
CA SER A 615 -9.56 7.99 17.63
C SER A 615 -10.01 7.22 16.39
N GLY A 616 -9.31 7.46 15.27
CA GLY A 616 -9.32 6.61 14.08
C GLY A 616 -10.72 6.30 13.54
N TYR A 617 -10.97 5.03 13.26
CA TYR A 617 -12.24 4.53 12.72
C TYR A 617 -13.41 4.59 13.72
N ARG A 618 -13.17 4.81 15.02
CA ARG A 618 -14.26 4.79 16.03
C ARG A 618 -15.37 5.79 15.70
N VAL A 619 -14.98 6.98 15.26
CA VAL A 619 -15.91 8.08 14.96
C VAL A 619 -16.95 7.71 13.90
N PRO A 620 -16.56 7.30 12.67
CA PRO A 620 -17.54 6.84 11.70
C PRO A 620 -18.28 5.57 12.16
N ASN A 621 -17.64 4.70 12.95
CA ASN A 621 -18.25 3.44 13.40
C ASN A 621 -19.39 3.61 14.42
N TYR A 622 -19.43 4.70 15.18
CA TYR A 622 -20.57 4.96 16.11
C TYR A 622 -21.91 5.07 15.38
N GLN A 623 -21.90 5.47 14.11
CA GLN A 623 -23.11 5.51 13.28
C GLN A 623 -23.65 4.09 13.04
N ALA A 624 -22.79 3.09 12.84
CA ALA A 624 -23.23 1.71 12.65
C ALA A 624 -23.93 1.14 13.90
N LEU A 625 -23.52 1.56 15.10
CA LEU A 625 -24.13 1.12 16.37
C LEU A 625 -25.57 1.62 16.55
N SER A 626 -25.92 2.77 15.96
CA SER A 626 -27.26 3.35 16.06
C SER A 626 -28.10 3.23 14.78
N GLY A 627 -27.45 2.90 13.65
CA GLY A 627 -28.04 2.94 12.31
C GLY A 627 -29.24 2.02 12.10
N GLY A 628 -29.39 0.98 12.93
CA GLY A 628 -30.52 0.06 12.83
C GLY A 628 -31.87 0.63 13.28
N GLN A 629 -31.86 1.58 14.22
CA GLN A 629 -33.04 2.36 14.63
C GLN A 629 -32.59 3.76 15.02
N PRO A 630 -32.33 4.64 14.02
CA PRO A 630 -31.72 5.94 14.26
C PRO A 630 -32.64 6.92 15.00
N ALA A 631 -33.87 6.52 15.30
CA ALA A 631 -34.82 7.29 16.12
C ALA A 631 -34.84 6.88 17.61
N LYS A 632 -34.14 5.80 18.00
CA LYS A 632 -34.26 5.21 19.35
C LYS A 632 -32.94 4.78 19.98
N ILE A 633 -31.92 4.41 19.18
CA ILE A 633 -30.67 3.87 19.71
C ILE A 633 -29.64 4.99 19.88
N HIS A 634 -29.29 5.31 21.13
CA HIS A 634 -28.20 6.19 21.48
C HIS A 634 -26.91 5.41 21.71
N VAL A 635 -25.76 6.08 21.57
CA VAL A 635 -24.45 5.51 21.91
C VAL A 635 -23.82 6.31 23.03
N LEU A 636 -23.33 5.61 24.05
CA LEU A 636 -22.49 6.16 25.11
C LEU A 636 -21.13 5.48 25.04
N THR A 637 -20.07 6.28 24.92
CA THR A 637 -18.70 5.79 24.95
C THR A 637 -17.86 6.64 25.89
N PHE A 638 -16.77 6.08 26.42
CA PHE A 638 -15.97 6.73 27.45
C PHE A 638 -14.51 6.26 27.38
N ASP A 639 -13.61 7.13 27.80
CA ASP A 639 -12.20 6.80 28.02
C ASP A 639 -12.04 6.16 29.41
N TYR A 640 -11.38 5.01 29.49
CA TYR A 640 -11.01 4.41 30.77
C TYR A 640 -10.03 5.28 31.56
N ARG A 641 -9.88 5.03 32.86
CA ARG A 641 -8.87 5.72 33.69
C ARG A 641 -7.48 5.66 33.03
N GLY A 642 -6.86 6.83 32.85
CA GLY A 642 -5.57 6.99 32.21
C GLY A 642 -5.58 7.04 30.68
N PHE A 643 -6.70 6.77 30.01
CA PHE A 643 -6.89 7.01 28.58
C PHE A 643 -7.38 8.43 28.34
N GLY A 644 -6.99 9.01 27.20
CA GLY A 644 -7.46 10.32 26.76
C GLY A 644 -7.41 11.38 27.85
N ARG A 645 -8.59 11.88 28.24
CA ARG A 645 -8.76 12.90 29.29
C ARG A 645 -9.16 12.33 30.67
N SER A 646 -9.39 11.02 30.77
CA SER A 646 -9.75 10.36 32.02
C SER A 646 -8.57 10.24 32.99
N GLN A 647 -8.81 10.54 34.26
CA GLN A 647 -7.76 10.58 35.28
C GLN A 647 -7.35 9.17 35.75
N GLY A 648 -6.11 9.02 36.22
CA GLY A 648 -5.62 7.78 36.84
C GLY A 648 -4.70 6.93 35.95
N THR A 649 -4.54 5.66 36.31
CA THR A 649 -3.67 4.69 35.62
C THR A 649 -4.47 3.41 35.36
N PRO A 650 -4.40 2.84 34.14
CA PRO A 650 -5.19 1.66 33.81
C PRO A 650 -4.68 0.41 34.53
N SER A 651 -5.62 -0.46 34.87
CA SER A 651 -5.40 -1.82 35.37
C SER A 651 -6.65 -2.65 35.14
N GLU A 652 -6.56 -3.97 35.20
CA GLU A 652 -7.72 -4.84 34.94
C GLU A 652 -8.89 -4.50 35.88
N ARG A 653 -8.60 -4.43 37.18
CA ARG A 653 -9.57 -3.99 38.20
C ARG A 653 -10.07 -2.57 37.95
N GLY A 654 -9.20 -1.67 37.50
CA GLY A 654 -9.53 -0.26 37.25
C GLY A 654 -10.55 -0.11 36.13
N LEU A 655 -10.30 -0.72 34.97
CA LEU A 655 -11.19 -0.66 33.81
C LEU A 655 -12.55 -1.30 34.11
N ILE A 656 -12.58 -2.39 34.88
CA ILE A 656 -13.85 -3.00 35.34
C ILE A 656 -14.64 -2.01 36.21
N LEU A 657 -13.99 -1.31 37.13
CA LEU A 657 -14.64 -0.30 37.96
C LEU A 657 -15.14 0.89 37.15
N ASP A 658 -14.40 1.31 36.13
CA ASP A 658 -14.81 2.41 35.24
C ASP A 658 -16.06 2.02 34.45
N ALA A 659 -16.07 0.81 33.87
CA ALA A 659 -17.22 0.30 33.15
C ALA A 659 -18.47 0.13 34.04
N LEU A 660 -18.31 -0.35 35.28
CA LEU A 660 -19.40 -0.40 36.26
C LEU A 660 -19.93 1.00 36.59
N THR A 661 -19.04 1.98 36.79
CA THR A 661 -19.43 3.38 37.05
C THR A 661 -20.28 3.94 35.90
N VAL A 662 -19.93 3.63 34.66
CA VAL A 662 -20.68 4.08 33.48
C VAL A 662 -22.04 3.38 33.38
N ILE A 663 -22.12 2.10 33.77
CA ILE A 663 -23.39 1.37 33.85
C ILE A 663 -24.29 1.97 34.94
N ASP A 664 -23.75 2.20 36.14
CA ASP A 664 -24.48 2.83 37.25
C ASP A 664 -24.98 4.22 36.85
N TRP A 665 -24.17 5.00 36.13
CA TRP A 665 -24.60 6.28 35.57
C TRP A 665 -25.77 6.11 34.57
N ALA A 666 -25.71 5.12 33.68
CA ALA A 666 -26.76 4.87 32.71
C ALA A 666 -28.09 4.43 33.35
N THR A 667 -28.02 3.62 34.41
CA THR A 667 -29.22 3.14 35.12
C THR A 667 -29.79 4.18 36.07
N ASP A 668 -28.93 4.86 36.83
CA ASP A 668 -29.35 5.67 37.98
C ASP A 668 -29.54 7.15 37.60
N ILE A 669 -28.72 7.65 36.66
CA ILE A 669 -28.76 9.06 36.22
C ILE A 669 -29.53 9.20 34.91
N ALA A 670 -29.24 8.36 33.91
CA ALA A 670 -29.98 8.38 32.65
C ALA A 670 -31.32 7.61 32.73
N GLY A 671 -31.54 6.81 33.78
CA GLY A 671 -32.82 6.13 34.01
C GLY A 671 -33.11 4.99 33.02
N ILE A 672 -32.10 4.47 32.33
CA ILE A 672 -32.28 3.43 31.32
C ILE A 672 -32.21 2.06 32.01
N PRO A 673 -33.28 1.24 31.98
CA PRO A 673 -33.27 -0.09 32.58
C PRO A 673 -32.31 -1.01 31.83
N SER A 674 -31.71 -1.97 32.53
CA SER A 674 -30.72 -2.89 31.95
C SER A 674 -31.24 -3.65 30.71
N SER A 675 -32.53 -3.99 30.68
CA SER A 675 -33.21 -4.63 29.54
C SER A 675 -33.23 -3.78 28.25
N ARG A 676 -32.94 -2.47 28.34
CA ARG A 676 -32.81 -1.53 27.22
C ARG A 676 -31.37 -1.11 26.94
N ILE A 677 -30.41 -1.68 27.66
CA ILE A 677 -28.98 -1.41 27.49
C ILE A 677 -28.32 -2.60 26.78
N LEU A 678 -27.51 -2.30 25.77
CA LEU A 678 -26.61 -3.24 25.10
C LEU A 678 -25.17 -2.97 25.54
N ILE A 679 -24.50 -4.00 26.05
CA ILE A 679 -23.06 -3.96 26.32
C ILE A 679 -22.31 -4.31 25.03
N PHE A 680 -21.46 -3.39 24.57
CA PHE A 680 -20.72 -3.55 23.33
C PHE A 680 -19.23 -3.38 23.58
N GLY A 681 -18.41 -4.34 23.18
CA GLY A 681 -16.95 -4.29 23.31
C GLY A 681 -16.24 -4.57 21.99
N GLN A 682 -15.13 -3.86 21.76
CA GLN A 682 -14.19 -4.13 20.66
C GLN A 682 -12.78 -4.32 21.20
N SER A 683 -12.05 -5.34 20.71
CA SER A 683 -10.66 -5.62 21.11
C SER A 683 -10.52 -5.72 22.65
N LEU A 684 -9.66 -4.93 23.31
CA LEU A 684 -9.60 -4.85 24.79
C LEU A 684 -10.98 -4.69 25.46
N GLY A 685 -11.86 -3.90 24.86
CA GLY A 685 -13.21 -3.64 25.36
C GLY A 685 -14.08 -4.89 25.44
N THR A 686 -13.76 -5.97 24.71
CA THR A 686 -14.50 -7.24 24.84
C THR A 686 -14.27 -7.89 26.20
N ALA A 687 -13.03 -7.82 26.71
CA ALA A 687 -12.68 -8.39 28.00
C ALA A 687 -13.29 -7.57 29.15
N VAL A 688 -13.34 -6.24 29.01
CA VAL A 688 -14.02 -5.35 29.95
C VAL A 688 -15.53 -5.64 29.96
N SER A 689 -16.13 -5.75 28.78
CA SER A 689 -17.56 -6.05 28.59
C SER A 689 -17.94 -7.38 29.26
N LEU A 690 -17.18 -8.44 29.00
CA LEU A 690 -17.39 -9.74 29.66
C LEU A 690 -17.25 -9.66 31.17
N ALA A 691 -16.25 -8.94 31.68
CA ALA A 691 -16.01 -8.82 33.11
C ALA A 691 -17.17 -8.14 33.86
N VAL A 692 -17.79 -7.11 33.26
CA VAL A 692 -18.96 -6.47 33.87
C VAL A 692 -20.22 -7.32 33.71
N SER A 693 -20.45 -7.93 32.54
CA SER A 693 -21.60 -8.80 32.32
C SER A 693 -21.57 -10.01 33.25
N GLU A 694 -20.41 -10.66 33.41
CA GLU A 694 -20.18 -11.74 34.38
C GLU A 694 -20.50 -11.29 35.81
N ARG A 695 -19.89 -10.19 36.26
CA ARG A 695 -20.01 -9.73 37.64
C ARG A 695 -21.46 -9.40 38.00
N LEU A 696 -22.18 -8.76 37.08
CA LEU A 696 -23.58 -8.38 37.26
C LEU A 696 -24.53 -9.58 37.13
N ALA A 697 -24.18 -10.62 36.36
CA ALA A 697 -24.96 -11.85 36.30
C ALA A 697 -24.80 -12.73 37.56
N ILE A 698 -23.64 -12.69 38.22
CA ILE A 698 -23.34 -13.50 39.42
C ILE A 698 -23.89 -12.87 40.71
N GLN A 699 -24.05 -11.54 40.74
CA GLN A 699 -24.55 -10.86 41.94
C GLN A 699 -26.01 -11.24 42.26
N SER A 700 -26.48 -10.91 43.45
CA SER A 700 -27.87 -11.14 43.87
C SER A 700 -28.53 -9.82 44.27
N PRO A 701 -29.62 -9.39 43.61
CA PRO A 701 -30.25 -10.01 42.43
C PRO A 701 -29.38 -9.87 41.15
N PRO A 702 -29.46 -10.84 40.22
CA PRO A 702 -28.72 -10.75 38.96
C PRO A 702 -29.23 -9.58 38.12
N VAL A 703 -28.32 -8.91 37.42
CA VAL A 703 -28.64 -7.86 36.46
C VAL A 703 -28.21 -8.32 35.08
N VAL A 704 -29.19 -8.44 34.18
CA VAL A 704 -28.98 -8.87 32.80
C VAL A 704 -29.40 -7.78 31.84
N PHE A 705 -28.61 -7.62 30.78
CA PHE A 705 -28.75 -6.61 29.76
C PHE A 705 -29.56 -7.13 28.56
N ALA A 706 -29.94 -6.26 27.63
CA ALA A 706 -30.59 -6.68 26.37
C ALA A 706 -29.76 -7.75 25.64
N GLY A 707 -28.43 -7.60 25.70
CA GLY A 707 -27.43 -8.58 25.27
C GLY A 707 -26.01 -8.01 25.36
N THR A 708 -25.06 -8.81 24.87
CA THR A 708 -23.63 -8.45 24.80
C THR A 708 -23.09 -8.76 23.40
N ILE A 709 -22.44 -7.78 22.76
CA ILE A 709 -21.72 -7.96 21.48
C ILE A 709 -20.23 -7.78 21.71
N LEU A 710 -19.43 -8.74 21.25
CA LEU A 710 -17.98 -8.70 21.31
C LEU A 710 -17.40 -8.78 19.89
N VAL A 711 -16.67 -7.74 19.49
CA VAL A 711 -16.01 -7.67 18.18
C VAL A 711 -14.50 -7.82 18.36
N ALA A 712 -13.91 -8.73 17.58
CA ALA A 712 -12.52 -9.14 17.69
C ALA A 712 -12.11 -9.55 19.14
N PRO A 713 -12.86 -10.45 19.82
CA PRO A 713 -12.51 -10.84 21.17
C PRO A 713 -11.27 -11.74 21.22
N PHE A 714 -10.52 -11.63 22.31
CA PHE A 714 -9.37 -12.49 22.63
C PHE A 714 -9.65 -13.33 23.89
N VAL A 715 -8.96 -14.47 23.98
CA VAL A 715 -9.15 -15.50 25.03
C VAL A 715 -8.58 -15.05 26.38
N ASP A 716 -7.32 -14.63 26.38
CA ASP A 716 -6.62 -14.01 27.51
C ASP A 716 -5.34 -13.31 26.99
N VAL A 717 -4.78 -12.38 27.79
CA VAL A 717 -3.58 -11.60 27.40
C VAL A 717 -2.39 -12.51 27.10
N MET A 718 -2.24 -13.62 27.82
CA MET A 718 -1.12 -14.54 27.62
C MET A 718 -1.19 -15.24 26.27
N THR A 719 -2.36 -15.76 25.91
CA THR A 719 -2.62 -16.41 24.64
C THR A 719 -2.47 -15.38 23.52
N LEU A 720 -3.01 -14.17 23.72
CA LEU A 720 -2.84 -13.05 22.79
C LEU A 720 -1.35 -12.73 22.60
N MET A 721 -0.54 -12.58 23.66
CA MET A 721 0.89 -12.30 23.56
C MET A 721 1.70 -13.35 22.76
N SER A 722 1.22 -14.58 22.67
CA SER A 722 1.86 -15.62 21.85
C SER A 722 1.55 -15.48 20.35
N THR A 723 0.43 -14.85 20.02
CA THR A 723 -0.10 -14.69 18.66
C THR A 723 -0.03 -13.25 18.14
N TYR A 724 0.14 -12.27 19.04
CA TYR A 724 0.05 -10.83 18.77
C TYR A 724 1.25 -10.30 17.99
N ARG A 725 0.94 -9.43 17.03
CA ARG A 725 1.91 -8.71 16.22
C ARG A 725 1.64 -7.23 16.37
N ILE A 726 2.64 -6.45 16.77
CA ILE A 726 2.48 -4.98 16.76
C ILE A 726 2.37 -4.55 15.29
N ALA A 727 1.26 -3.89 14.95
CA ALA A 727 0.99 -3.38 13.61
C ALA A 727 1.18 -4.45 12.51
N GLY A 728 0.76 -5.68 12.79
CA GLY A 728 0.85 -6.82 11.86
C GLY A 728 2.26 -7.32 11.51
N THR A 729 3.32 -6.67 11.97
CA THR A 729 4.69 -6.82 11.43
C THR A 729 5.72 -7.35 12.42
N ILE A 730 5.60 -7.01 13.71
CA ILE A 730 6.61 -7.38 14.72
C ILE A 730 6.01 -8.39 15.72
N PRO A 731 6.38 -9.68 15.66
CA PRO A 731 5.96 -10.65 16.66
C PRO A 731 6.69 -10.39 17.98
N LEU A 732 5.98 -9.93 19.01
CA LEU A 732 6.62 -9.47 20.25
C LEU A 732 7.26 -10.60 21.05
N LEU A 733 6.55 -11.72 21.18
CA LEU A 733 6.99 -12.88 21.97
C LEU A 733 6.80 -14.21 21.23
N SER A 734 6.40 -14.20 19.95
CA SER A 734 6.25 -15.43 19.15
C SER A 734 7.52 -16.30 19.08
N PRO A 735 8.75 -15.74 18.99
CA PRO A 735 9.98 -16.55 19.09
C PRO A 735 10.15 -17.25 20.45
N LEU A 736 9.68 -16.61 21.54
CA LEU A 736 9.73 -17.17 22.89
C LEU A 736 8.65 -18.24 23.12
N ALA A 737 7.53 -18.18 22.41
CA ALA A 737 6.49 -19.22 22.43
C ALA A 737 6.99 -20.58 21.94
N SER A 738 8.08 -20.61 21.17
CA SER A 738 8.77 -21.86 20.77
C SER A 738 9.46 -22.59 21.95
N PHE A 739 9.55 -21.95 23.13
CA PHE A 739 10.11 -22.52 24.35
C PHE A 739 9.06 -22.51 25.49
N PRO A 740 8.15 -23.51 25.55
CA PRO A 740 6.98 -23.49 26.44
C PRO A 740 7.28 -23.28 27.93
N ARG A 741 8.40 -23.82 28.45
CA ARG A 741 8.79 -23.65 29.86
C ARG A 741 9.14 -22.20 30.21
N LEU A 742 9.88 -21.53 29.33
CA LEU A 742 10.26 -20.13 29.53
C LEU A 742 9.06 -19.22 29.35
N PHE A 743 8.23 -19.48 28.34
CA PHE A 743 7.00 -18.74 28.09
C PHE A 743 6.02 -18.82 29.29
N ASN A 744 5.82 -20.01 29.86
CA ASN A 744 4.99 -20.21 31.04
C ASN A 744 5.57 -19.54 32.30
N TYR A 745 6.89 -19.56 32.47
CA TYR A 745 7.56 -18.83 33.56
C TYR A 745 7.35 -17.32 33.44
N LEU A 746 7.50 -16.75 32.24
CA LEU A 746 7.23 -15.34 31.99
C LEU A 746 5.75 -14.96 32.21
N GLY A 747 4.83 -15.87 31.88
CA GLY A 747 3.41 -15.68 32.12
C GLY A 747 3.01 -15.54 33.60
N ALA A 748 3.81 -16.08 34.52
CA ALA A 748 3.57 -15.88 35.96
C ALA A 748 3.75 -14.42 36.40
N PHE A 749 4.50 -13.62 35.63
CA PHE A 749 4.74 -12.20 35.91
C PHE A 749 3.69 -11.27 35.30
N VAL A 750 2.85 -11.75 34.38
CA VAL A 750 1.78 -10.94 33.78
C VAL A 750 0.69 -10.69 34.82
N ARG A 751 0.55 -9.42 35.20
CA ARG A 751 -0.37 -9.00 36.28
C ARG A 751 -1.83 -9.00 35.84
N ASP A 752 -2.10 -8.34 34.72
CA ASP A 752 -3.44 -8.19 34.17
C ASP A 752 -3.64 -9.26 33.09
N LYS A 753 -4.48 -10.24 33.39
CA LYS A 753 -4.60 -11.47 32.60
C LYS A 753 -5.75 -11.41 31.62
N TRP A 754 -6.82 -10.69 31.97
CA TRP A 754 -8.06 -10.60 31.19
C TRP A 754 -8.55 -11.97 30.70
N SER A 755 -8.85 -12.89 31.63
CA SER A 755 -9.27 -14.27 31.28
C SER A 755 -10.69 -14.33 30.71
N SER A 756 -10.89 -13.86 29.48
CA SER A 756 -12.19 -13.83 28.80
C SER A 756 -12.83 -15.22 28.74
N LYS A 757 -12.03 -16.28 28.57
CA LYS A 757 -12.52 -17.67 28.56
C LYS A 757 -13.24 -18.09 29.84
N ASP A 758 -12.72 -17.71 30.99
CA ASP A 758 -13.33 -18.09 32.28
C ASP A 758 -14.56 -17.20 32.52
N ARG A 759 -14.43 -15.91 32.19
CA ARG A 759 -15.51 -14.93 32.38
C ARG A 759 -16.72 -15.23 31.52
N VAL A 760 -16.53 -15.63 30.26
CA VAL A 760 -17.66 -16.01 29.39
C VAL A 760 -18.33 -17.28 29.90
N ALA A 761 -17.56 -18.28 30.35
CA ALA A 761 -18.13 -19.51 30.90
C ALA A 761 -18.95 -19.23 32.18
N ASN A 762 -18.39 -18.44 33.09
CA ASN A 762 -19.07 -18.03 34.32
C ASN A 762 -20.33 -17.20 34.05
N TYR A 763 -20.27 -16.27 33.08
CA TYR A 763 -21.43 -15.48 32.66
C TYR A 763 -22.56 -16.36 32.15
N ILE A 764 -22.25 -17.33 31.28
CA ILE A 764 -23.25 -18.27 30.75
C ILE A 764 -23.82 -19.14 31.88
N GLN A 765 -22.97 -19.75 32.71
CA GLN A 765 -23.39 -20.61 33.82
C GLN A 765 -24.26 -19.86 34.84
N ALA A 766 -23.90 -18.62 35.18
CA ALA A 766 -24.67 -17.82 36.13
C ALA A 766 -26.09 -17.54 35.60
N ASN A 767 -26.23 -17.16 34.32
CA ASN A 767 -27.55 -16.90 33.75
C ASN A 767 -28.38 -18.18 33.61
N GLU A 768 -27.78 -19.29 33.19
CA GLU A 768 -28.47 -20.59 33.14
C GLU A 768 -28.93 -21.03 34.54
N ALA A 769 -28.08 -20.90 35.56
CA ALA A 769 -28.41 -21.27 36.93
C ALA A 769 -29.50 -20.37 37.54
N ASN A 770 -29.53 -19.08 37.18
CA ASN A 770 -30.52 -18.13 37.63
C ASN A 770 -31.81 -18.15 36.79
N GLY A 771 -31.84 -18.87 35.66
CA GLY A 771 -32.98 -18.88 34.72
C GLY A 771 -33.16 -17.56 33.94
N GLU A 772 -32.10 -16.75 33.85
CA GLU A 772 -32.13 -15.42 33.25
C GLU A 772 -31.89 -15.45 31.74
N LYS A 773 -32.57 -14.56 31.00
CA LYS A 773 -32.43 -14.51 29.55
C LYS A 773 -31.18 -13.78 29.09
N TYR A 774 -30.28 -14.45 28.37
CA TYR A 774 -29.04 -13.84 27.87
C TYR A 774 -28.87 -13.95 26.35
N ARG A 775 -28.10 -13.02 25.78
CA ARG A 775 -27.72 -13.02 24.35
C ARG A 775 -26.28 -12.58 24.21
N LEU A 776 -25.48 -13.44 23.58
CA LEU A 776 -24.07 -13.18 23.31
C LEU A 776 -23.81 -13.31 21.81
N THR A 777 -23.27 -12.26 21.18
CA THR A 777 -22.81 -12.32 19.79
C THR A 777 -21.32 -12.03 19.72
N LEU A 778 -20.57 -12.92 19.08
CA LEU A 778 -19.14 -12.81 18.84
C LEU A 778 -18.93 -12.59 17.34
N ILE A 779 -18.21 -11.52 16.99
CA ILE A 779 -17.98 -11.14 15.58
C ILE A 779 -16.48 -10.99 15.34
N HIS A 780 -15.98 -11.53 14.24
CA HIS A 780 -14.57 -11.40 13.84
C HIS A 780 -14.40 -11.40 12.31
N ALA A 781 -13.30 -10.84 11.81
CA ALA A 781 -12.85 -10.99 10.42
C ALA A 781 -11.67 -11.96 10.30
N GLU A 782 -11.63 -12.79 9.26
CA GLU A 782 -10.50 -13.68 8.97
C GLU A 782 -9.21 -12.91 8.59
N ASP A 783 -9.36 -11.69 8.06
CA ASP A 783 -8.25 -10.79 7.70
C ASP A 783 -7.89 -9.79 8.81
N ASP A 784 -8.29 -10.05 10.06
CA ASP A 784 -7.81 -9.31 11.23
C ASP A 784 -6.31 -9.63 11.49
N TYR A 785 -5.45 -8.62 11.35
CA TYR A 785 -4.00 -8.73 11.55
C TYR A 785 -3.55 -8.52 12.99
N ASP A 786 -4.42 -8.00 13.87
CA ASP A 786 -4.10 -7.64 15.24
C ASP A 786 -4.47 -8.77 16.20
N ILE A 787 -5.68 -9.32 16.07
CA ILE A 787 -6.16 -10.45 16.86
C ILE A 787 -6.59 -11.57 15.90
N PRO A 788 -5.95 -12.75 15.91
CA PRO A 788 -6.40 -13.83 15.04
C PRO A 788 -7.81 -14.31 15.38
N TRP A 789 -8.65 -14.48 14.34
CA TRP A 789 -10.06 -14.87 14.48
C TRP A 789 -10.30 -16.19 15.22
N HIS A 790 -9.30 -17.10 15.28
CA HIS A 790 -9.38 -18.34 16.06
C HIS A 790 -9.61 -18.09 17.57
N HIS A 791 -9.28 -16.91 18.09
CA HIS A 791 -9.60 -16.56 19.46
C HIS A 791 -11.11 -16.51 19.70
N THR A 792 -11.89 -16.08 18.70
CA THR A 792 -13.35 -16.11 18.75
C THR A 792 -13.89 -17.53 18.75
N GLN A 793 -13.30 -18.43 17.94
CA GLN A 793 -13.71 -19.85 17.96
C GLN A 793 -13.48 -20.49 19.33
N GLN A 794 -12.33 -20.23 19.96
CA GLN A 794 -12.03 -20.72 21.31
C GLN A 794 -13.00 -20.14 22.34
N LEU A 795 -13.29 -18.84 22.27
CA LEU A 795 -14.21 -18.19 23.19
C LEU A 795 -15.65 -18.67 23.02
N TYR A 796 -16.09 -18.89 21.77
CA TYR A 796 -17.37 -19.51 21.45
C TYR A 796 -17.46 -20.92 22.04
N TRP A 797 -16.40 -21.73 21.89
CA TRP A 797 -16.34 -23.05 22.52
C TRP A 797 -16.49 -22.97 24.04
N HIS A 798 -15.76 -22.08 24.72
CA HIS A 798 -15.91 -21.89 26.17
C HIS A 798 -17.34 -21.50 26.57
N ALA A 799 -17.99 -20.65 25.78
CA ALA A 799 -19.38 -20.26 26.01
C ALA A 799 -20.36 -21.43 25.79
N VAL A 800 -20.19 -22.21 24.73
CA VAL A 800 -21.06 -23.38 24.44
C VAL A 800 -20.84 -24.50 25.44
N ASN A 801 -19.58 -24.80 25.79
CA ASN A 801 -19.24 -25.79 26.80
C ASN A 801 -19.89 -25.48 28.16
N ALA A 802 -19.98 -24.20 28.51
CA ALA A 802 -20.66 -23.73 29.72
C ALA A 802 -22.18 -23.96 29.73
N THR A 803 -22.81 -24.24 28.57
CA THR A 803 -24.24 -24.57 28.47
C THR A 803 -24.53 -26.06 28.70
N VAL A 804 -23.52 -26.92 28.70
CA VAL A 804 -23.69 -28.38 28.72
C VAL A 804 -23.10 -28.97 30.00
N PRO A 805 -23.91 -29.59 30.89
CA PRO A 805 -23.42 -30.14 32.16
C PRO A 805 -22.34 -31.22 32.03
N SER A 806 -22.38 -32.03 30.96
CA SER A 806 -21.39 -33.08 30.70
C SER A 806 -20.09 -32.56 30.09
N GLY A 807 -20.05 -31.27 29.71
CA GLY A 807 -19.00 -30.69 28.88
C GLY A 807 -19.05 -31.16 27.42
N VAL A 808 -18.39 -30.40 26.55
CA VAL A 808 -18.18 -30.66 25.12
C VAL A 808 -16.71 -30.36 24.82
N THR A 809 -15.99 -31.30 24.20
CA THR A 809 -14.59 -31.05 23.83
C THR A 809 -14.51 -30.06 22.66
N TYR A 810 -13.36 -29.40 22.50
CA TYR A 810 -13.16 -28.46 21.40
C TYR A 810 -13.32 -29.14 20.03
N ASP A 811 -12.71 -30.31 19.88
CA ASP A 811 -12.73 -31.07 18.63
C ASP A 811 -14.15 -31.56 18.29
N ASP A 812 -14.93 -31.98 19.29
CA ASP A 812 -16.33 -32.39 19.08
C ASP A 812 -17.20 -31.22 18.58
N LEU A 813 -16.97 -30.01 19.13
CA LEU A 813 -17.70 -28.82 18.69
C LEU A 813 -17.27 -28.36 17.29
N GLU A 814 -15.98 -28.45 16.95
CA GLU A 814 -15.51 -28.13 15.60
C GLU A 814 -16.00 -29.15 14.56
N LEU A 815 -16.18 -30.41 14.95
CA LEU A 815 -16.85 -31.42 14.11
C LEU A 815 -18.34 -31.09 13.91
N SER A 816 -19.08 -30.74 14.97
CA SER A 816 -20.49 -30.36 14.82
C SER A 816 -20.67 -29.07 14.01
N LYS A 817 -19.70 -28.16 14.08
CA LYS A 817 -19.63 -26.96 13.22
C LYS A 817 -19.60 -27.30 11.73
N LEU A 818 -19.04 -28.42 11.30
CA LEU A 818 -19.04 -28.78 9.88
C LEU A 818 -20.46 -29.03 9.33
N GLU A 819 -21.41 -29.39 10.19
CA GLU A 819 -22.79 -29.69 9.81
C GLU A 819 -23.75 -28.53 10.10
N GLU A 820 -23.57 -27.84 11.22
CA GLU A 820 -24.50 -26.80 11.71
C GLU A 820 -24.15 -25.38 11.26
N LYS A 821 -22.90 -25.13 10.83
CA LYS A 821 -22.44 -23.80 10.42
C LYS A 821 -23.06 -23.42 9.08
N THR A 822 -23.62 -22.22 9.03
CA THR A 822 -24.11 -21.65 7.77
C THR A 822 -22.97 -20.92 7.06
N ASP A 823 -22.56 -21.47 5.91
CA ASP A 823 -21.61 -20.82 5.01
C ASP A 823 -22.34 -19.78 4.13
N LEU A 824 -21.86 -18.54 4.17
CA LEU A 824 -22.36 -17.42 3.38
C LEU A 824 -21.40 -17.06 2.23
N GLY A 825 -20.42 -17.91 1.94
CA GLY A 825 -19.44 -17.71 0.87
C GLY A 825 -18.51 -16.53 1.17
N ALA A 826 -18.50 -15.54 0.29
CA ALA A 826 -17.63 -14.36 0.44
C ALA A 826 -17.97 -13.50 1.67
N ALA A 827 -19.20 -13.59 2.21
CA ALA A 827 -19.58 -12.90 3.43
C ALA A 827 -19.06 -13.59 4.71
N GLY A 828 -18.43 -14.75 4.58
CA GLY A 828 -17.96 -15.56 5.70
C GLY A 828 -19.02 -16.55 6.14
N SER A 829 -19.26 -16.64 7.44
CA SER A 829 -20.07 -17.69 8.01
C SER A 829 -20.63 -17.33 9.37
N PHE A 830 -21.71 -17.99 9.76
CA PHE A 830 -22.19 -17.89 11.14
C PHE A 830 -22.68 -19.22 11.69
N MET A 831 -22.74 -19.28 13.00
CA MET A 831 -23.33 -20.36 13.78
C MET A 831 -24.08 -19.79 14.98
N GLU A 832 -25.09 -20.50 15.46
CA GLU A 832 -25.84 -20.13 16.64
C GLU A 832 -26.16 -21.35 17.52
N ARG A 833 -25.85 -21.24 18.81
CA ARG A 833 -26.26 -22.18 19.85
C ARG A 833 -27.42 -21.57 20.64
N ARG A 834 -28.52 -22.31 20.74
CA ARG A 834 -29.69 -21.94 21.54
C ARG A 834 -29.81 -22.86 22.75
N THR A 835 -30.12 -22.28 23.90
CA THR A 835 -30.50 -22.99 25.13
C THR A 835 -31.92 -22.60 25.53
N GLU A 836 -32.42 -23.12 26.65
CA GLU A 836 -33.69 -22.67 27.22
C GLU A 836 -33.64 -21.18 27.61
N ASN A 837 -32.48 -20.70 28.06
CA ASN A 837 -32.32 -19.37 28.64
C ASN A 837 -31.56 -18.38 27.74
N GLY A 838 -30.82 -18.81 26.73
CA GLY A 838 -30.07 -17.85 25.92
C GLY A 838 -29.66 -18.29 24.54
N VAL A 839 -29.01 -17.35 23.86
CA VAL A 839 -28.51 -17.50 22.49
C VAL A 839 -27.06 -17.05 22.45
N ILE A 840 -26.18 -17.92 21.94
CA ILE A 840 -24.77 -17.65 21.68
C ILE A 840 -24.56 -17.72 20.17
N ARG A 841 -24.08 -16.64 19.58
CA ARG A 841 -23.89 -16.51 18.13
C ARG A 841 -22.44 -16.20 17.81
N GLU A 842 -21.86 -16.91 16.84
CA GLU A 842 -20.54 -16.67 16.26
C GLU A 842 -20.72 -16.24 14.81
N GLU A 843 -20.14 -15.10 14.43
CA GLU A 843 -20.09 -14.61 13.05
C GLU A 843 -18.64 -14.34 12.64
N ILE A 844 -18.13 -15.10 11.68
CA ILE A 844 -16.77 -14.97 11.16
C ILE A 844 -16.86 -14.50 9.70
N LEU A 845 -16.49 -13.25 9.45
CA LEU A 845 -16.47 -12.64 8.12
C LEU A 845 -15.16 -12.98 7.40
N LYS A 846 -15.19 -13.10 6.07
CA LYS A 846 -13.94 -13.21 5.29
C LYS A 846 -13.12 -11.92 5.31
N HIS A 847 -13.80 -10.78 5.33
CA HIS A 847 -13.21 -9.47 5.20
C HIS A 847 -13.82 -8.49 6.18
N GLY A 848 -12.96 -7.73 6.85
CA GLY A 848 -13.38 -6.71 7.80
C GLY A 848 -12.24 -5.92 8.44
N LEU A 849 -11.02 -6.46 8.48
CA LEU A 849 -9.90 -5.91 9.27
C LEU A 849 -10.27 -5.68 10.75
N HIS A 850 -9.31 -5.27 11.57
CA HIS A 850 -9.52 -5.14 13.02
C HIS A 850 -10.51 -4.03 13.42
N ASP A 851 -10.27 -2.81 12.90
CA ASP A 851 -11.05 -1.62 13.26
C ASP A 851 -12.15 -1.28 12.25
N VAL A 852 -12.03 -1.74 11.00
CA VAL A 852 -12.93 -1.35 9.90
C VAL A 852 -14.25 -2.11 9.96
N ILE A 853 -14.24 -3.37 10.44
CA ILE A 853 -15.42 -4.23 10.62
C ILE A 853 -16.51 -3.57 11.46
N MET A 854 -16.10 -2.70 12.39
CA MET A 854 -16.99 -1.95 13.27
C MET A 854 -17.95 -1.01 12.54
N GLY A 855 -17.62 -0.59 11.30
CA GLY A 855 -18.50 0.22 10.45
C GLY A 855 -19.39 -0.60 9.51
N TYR A 856 -19.28 -1.93 9.51
CA TYR A 856 -19.97 -2.77 8.53
C TYR A 856 -21.42 -3.05 8.92
N PRO A 857 -22.31 -3.32 7.93
CA PRO A 857 -23.72 -3.61 8.18
C PRO A 857 -23.97 -4.76 9.16
N ILE A 858 -23.02 -5.70 9.30
CA ILE A 858 -23.14 -6.81 10.25
C ILE A 858 -23.26 -6.32 11.70
N ILE A 859 -22.60 -5.21 12.03
CA ILE A 859 -22.65 -4.61 13.37
C ILE A 859 -24.04 -4.04 13.63
N SER A 860 -24.58 -3.26 12.69
CA SER A 860 -25.95 -2.74 12.78
C SER A 860 -26.96 -3.88 12.89
N MET A 861 -26.79 -4.94 12.10
CA MET A 861 -27.65 -6.13 12.16
C MET A 861 -27.57 -6.84 13.52
N ALA A 862 -26.38 -6.98 14.09
CA ALA A 862 -26.20 -7.60 15.41
C ALA A 862 -26.88 -6.78 16.52
N VAL A 863 -26.72 -5.45 16.51
CA VAL A 863 -27.40 -4.54 17.44
C VAL A 863 -28.93 -4.65 17.29
N MET A 864 -29.44 -4.60 16.05
CA MET A 864 -30.87 -4.73 15.77
C MET A 864 -31.43 -6.06 16.28
N ARG A 865 -30.76 -7.18 16.01
CA ARG A 865 -31.20 -8.52 16.44
C ARG A 865 -31.35 -8.60 17.96
N ILE A 866 -30.43 -7.99 18.71
CA ILE A 866 -30.49 -7.99 20.18
C ILE A 866 -31.72 -7.21 20.66
N PHE A 867 -31.92 -5.97 20.19
CA PHE A 867 -33.06 -5.17 20.64
C PHE A 867 -34.42 -5.69 20.13
N THR A 868 -34.47 -6.24 18.91
CA THR A 868 -35.66 -6.93 18.36
C THR A 868 -36.08 -8.09 19.25
N ALA A 869 -35.12 -8.90 19.70
CA ALA A 869 -35.42 -10.05 20.52
C ALA A 869 -35.76 -9.69 21.97
N ALA A 870 -35.36 -8.50 22.43
CA ALA A 870 -35.72 -7.98 23.75
C ALA A 870 -37.13 -7.35 23.80
N ASP A 871 -37.70 -6.98 22.64
CA ASP A 871 -39.00 -6.30 22.54
C ASP A 871 -40.00 -7.09 21.68
N PRO A 872 -41.06 -7.67 22.26
CA PRO A 872 -42.09 -8.39 21.49
C PRO A 872 -42.86 -7.54 20.47
N SER A 873 -42.85 -6.20 20.61
CA SER A 873 -43.51 -5.28 19.67
C SER A 873 -42.78 -5.13 18.34
N PHE A 874 -41.62 -5.77 18.19
CA PHE A 874 -40.72 -5.69 17.05
C PHE A 874 -41.00 -6.76 15.96
N ARG A 875 -42.12 -7.48 16.04
CA ARG A 875 -42.54 -8.44 15.01
C ARG A 875 -43.41 -7.82 13.94
#